data_AF-A0A814K0Y3-F1
#
_entry.id   AF-A0A814K0Y3-F1
#
_cell.length_a   1.000
_cell.length_b   1.000
_cell.length_c   1.000
_cell.angle_alpha   90.00
_cell.angle_beta   90.00
_cell.angle_gamma   90.00
#
_symmetry.space_group_name_H-M   'P 1'
#
loop_
_entity.id
_entity.type
_entity.pdbx_description
1 polymer ?
#
loop_
_entity_poly.entity_id
_entity_poly.type
_entity_poly.pdbx_seq_one_letter_code
_entity_poly.pdbx_strand_id
1 'polypeptide(L)'
;MVKDRFQEFQESVNRYRDDEDSNIERYFAVIDMEEDFLHDIFYRINLIESNVNDLARLTQLIEPLHDAMLAPLPDIQIKHKLDETIVRVREKASVVRKLLSEMNHHQETKINARHRIIRAQTEVLSQRFYEIMNRHYQAVVIHHERCKLRIIRQIQLVGKALSDSEIDKLCDYGQTVWCLQSVADLREEHHKLNDIENRHMHFVQLEKEIKELKNLFDELAHLVQEQGQSVTSIEQYMENIKDYTERVNQILPLVIDETRSVKKYIKMSLIAAFSNGTLAQIQQQLVHYGYSTYLAIGVTGCSLNILLLTRRQFRTSSCCTYFKAMSVISLIHLTVALGLYLYTLHFDDPVGTNLIACKLRFYIVQSTAMMYRWCLVIACFDRFALSSTNVRLRSFAQVKVAQRVLPINILVWLVLTVHIPIVYSIRSNICSIFSNISASLYQSVFIATAGFIIPVSVMTTCALLIRRNLAIKRQRRQQNTSQGVELQKLQSRRDQQVLIMLFVQMFFYGSTIIPLSAMSFYSALTIYITKNLDRIIRERFLSFLAEMINFLFPVCSFYLYTISSQIFRTELKLMFHSLLRCQWENTNTRIAPSGNELRNRTVPEPVGSITLGARAKKPDMKKVESITDITQQRQQRQEHLVCRVDIQ
;
A
#
# COMPACT_ATOMS: atom_id res chain seq x y z
N MET A 1 -90.83 -78.54 68.48
CA MET A 1 -91.26 -77.75 67.30
C MET A 1 -90.03 -77.61 66.41
N VAL A 2 -90.05 -78.19 65.21
CA VAL A 2 -88.89 -78.21 64.32
C VAL A 2 -88.80 -76.84 63.63
N LYS A 3 -87.64 -76.18 63.74
CA LYS A 3 -87.37 -74.93 63.01
C LYS A 3 -87.13 -75.30 61.54
N ASP A 4 -87.92 -74.74 60.63
CA ASP A 4 -87.97 -75.21 59.24
C ASP A 4 -86.74 -74.73 58.45
N ARG A 5 -85.83 -75.66 58.16
CA ARG A 5 -84.58 -75.38 57.43
C ARG A 5 -84.84 -75.00 55.97
N PHE A 6 -86.02 -75.31 55.41
CA PHE A 6 -86.34 -74.95 54.03
C PHE A 6 -86.50 -73.43 53.87
N GLN A 7 -87.05 -72.77 54.88
CA GLN A 7 -87.26 -71.32 54.87
C GLN A 7 -85.92 -70.55 55.04
N GLU A 8 -85.04 -71.01 55.95
CA GLU A 8 -83.67 -70.49 56.06
C GLU A 8 -82.88 -70.68 54.74
N PHE A 9 -83.07 -71.79 54.03
CA PHE A 9 -82.44 -72.03 52.73
C PHE A 9 -82.99 -71.10 51.64
N GLN A 10 -84.30 -70.95 51.49
CA GLN A 10 -84.90 -70.01 50.53
C GLN A 10 -84.49 -68.56 50.77
N GLU A 11 -84.44 -68.10 52.03
CA GLU A 11 -83.92 -66.77 52.33
C GLU A 11 -82.41 -66.64 52.04
N SER A 12 -81.62 -67.71 52.24
CA SER A 12 -80.19 -67.69 51.89
C SER A 12 -79.96 -67.62 50.38
N VAL A 13 -80.79 -68.31 49.57
CA VAL A 13 -80.73 -68.30 48.11
C VAL A 13 -81.22 -66.98 47.54
N ASN A 14 -82.30 -66.40 48.08
CA ASN A 14 -82.75 -65.08 47.65
C ASN A 14 -81.75 -63.98 48.03
N ARG A 15 -81.17 -64.00 49.25
CA ARG A 15 -80.07 -63.08 49.62
C ARG A 15 -78.87 -63.20 48.66
N TYR A 16 -78.46 -64.43 48.31
CA TYR A 16 -77.39 -64.65 47.34
C TYR A 16 -77.72 -64.10 45.94
N ARG A 17 -78.98 -64.17 45.52
CA ARG A 17 -79.42 -63.70 44.21
C ARG A 17 -79.52 -62.17 44.15
N ASP A 18 -80.07 -61.55 45.18
CA ASP A 18 -80.14 -60.10 45.31
C ASP A 18 -78.73 -59.48 45.44
N ASP A 19 -77.79 -60.17 46.12
CA ASP A 19 -76.37 -59.80 46.18
C ASP A 19 -75.64 -59.99 44.84
N GLU A 20 -76.00 -60.98 43.99
CA GLU A 20 -75.42 -61.12 42.65
C GLU A 20 -75.97 -60.07 41.67
N ASP A 21 -77.29 -59.90 41.57
CA ASP A 21 -77.91 -58.94 40.63
C ASP A 21 -77.51 -57.49 40.98
N SER A 22 -77.43 -57.12 42.27
CA SER A 22 -76.97 -55.79 42.69
C SER A 22 -75.46 -55.57 42.52
N ASN A 23 -74.64 -56.62 42.56
CA ASN A 23 -73.23 -56.52 42.17
C ASN A 23 -73.09 -56.38 40.65
N ILE A 24 -73.92 -57.06 39.85
CA ILE A 24 -73.89 -56.99 38.38
C ILE A 24 -74.32 -55.59 37.90
N GLU A 25 -75.42 -55.01 38.39
CA GLU A 25 -75.78 -53.62 38.08
C GLU A 25 -74.69 -52.63 38.50
N ARG A 26 -74.08 -52.81 39.67
CA ARG A 26 -72.96 -51.99 40.12
C ARG A 26 -71.72 -52.17 39.23
N TYR A 27 -71.49 -53.36 38.68
CA TYR A 27 -70.40 -53.63 37.75
C TYR A 27 -70.64 -52.97 36.38
N PHE A 28 -71.86 -53.07 35.84
CA PHE A 28 -72.25 -52.40 34.59
C PHE A 28 -72.21 -50.88 34.71
N ALA A 29 -72.75 -50.29 35.80
CA ALA A 29 -72.68 -48.84 36.00
C ALA A 29 -71.24 -48.32 36.18
N VAL A 30 -70.33 -49.15 36.72
CA VAL A 30 -68.89 -48.83 36.76
C VAL A 30 -68.25 -48.96 35.39
N ILE A 31 -68.67 -49.91 34.54
CA ILE A 31 -68.18 -50.07 33.17
C ILE A 31 -68.67 -48.94 32.24
N ASP A 32 -69.94 -48.55 32.29
CA ASP A 32 -70.48 -47.44 31.49
C ASP A 32 -69.78 -46.11 31.86
N MET A 33 -69.62 -45.82 33.16
CA MET A 33 -68.83 -44.66 33.61
C MET A 33 -67.34 -44.76 33.25
N GLU A 34 -66.80 -45.97 33.05
CA GLU A 34 -65.42 -46.16 32.60
C GLU A 34 -65.25 -45.91 31.10
N GLU A 35 -66.23 -46.28 30.27
CA GLU A 35 -66.15 -46.11 28.82
C GLU A 35 -66.36 -44.63 28.43
N ASP A 36 -67.33 -43.93 29.03
CA ASP A 36 -67.56 -42.49 28.83
C ASP A 36 -66.34 -41.64 29.29
N PHE A 37 -65.78 -41.93 30.47
CA PHE A 37 -64.61 -41.20 30.99
C PHE A 37 -63.35 -41.44 30.14
N LEU A 38 -63.16 -42.67 29.67
CA LEU A 38 -62.06 -43.01 28.76
C LEU A 38 -62.25 -42.33 27.40
N HIS A 39 -63.49 -42.20 26.92
CA HIS A 39 -63.81 -41.48 25.69
C HIS A 39 -63.54 -39.97 25.81
N ASP A 40 -63.94 -39.30 26.90
CA ASP A 40 -63.61 -37.89 27.15
C ASP A 40 -62.10 -37.66 27.21
N ILE A 41 -61.34 -38.52 27.89
CA ILE A 41 -59.87 -38.40 27.96
C ILE A 41 -59.21 -38.62 26.59
N PHE A 42 -59.60 -39.66 25.84
CA PHE A 42 -59.06 -39.85 24.49
C PHE A 42 -59.46 -38.70 23.56
N TYR A 43 -60.68 -38.17 23.69
CA TYR A 43 -61.11 -36.97 22.97
C TYR A 43 -60.22 -35.76 23.32
N ARG A 44 -59.93 -35.50 24.59
CA ARG A 44 -59.02 -34.42 25.04
C ARG A 44 -57.59 -34.62 24.55
N ILE A 45 -57.04 -35.84 24.63
CA ILE A 45 -55.70 -36.18 24.12
C ILE A 45 -55.62 -35.93 22.62
N ASN A 46 -56.59 -36.43 21.84
CA ASN A 46 -56.67 -36.21 20.40
C ASN A 46 -56.88 -34.73 20.04
N LEU A 47 -57.63 -33.98 20.86
CA LEU A 47 -57.83 -32.54 20.69
C LEU A 47 -56.53 -31.75 20.96
N ILE A 48 -55.76 -32.12 21.99
CA ILE A 48 -54.44 -31.51 22.24
C ILE A 48 -53.49 -31.87 21.10
N GLU A 49 -53.40 -33.14 20.70
CA GLU A 49 -52.54 -33.57 19.59
C GLU A 49 -52.90 -32.84 18.28
N SER A 50 -54.19 -32.69 17.97
CA SER A 50 -54.67 -31.91 16.82
C SER A 50 -54.20 -30.45 16.89
N ASN A 51 -54.38 -29.79 18.04
CA ASN A 51 -53.92 -28.41 18.22
C ASN A 51 -52.39 -28.26 18.21
N VAL A 52 -51.63 -29.25 18.71
CA VAL A 52 -50.16 -29.28 18.65
C VAL A 52 -49.67 -29.49 17.21
N ASN A 53 -50.35 -30.33 16.43
CA ASN A 53 -50.08 -30.51 14.99
C ASN A 53 -50.39 -29.25 14.18
N ASP A 54 -51.49 -28.55 14.48
CA ASP A 54 -51.81 -27.24 13.90
C ASP A 54 -50.74 -26.19 14.25
N LEU A 55 -50.32 -26.16 15.51
CA LEU A 55 -49.29 -25.24 16.00
C LEU A 55 -47.96 -25.45 15.26
N ALA A 56 -47.55 -26.71 15.05
CA ALA A 56 -46.37 -27.04 14.25
C ALA A 56 -46.45 -26.51 12.82
N ARG A 57 -47.62 -26.63 12.16
CA ARG A 57 -47.86 -26.11 10.81
C ARG A 57 -47.83 -24.58 10.77
N LEU A 58 -48.43 -23.92 11.75
CA LEU A 58 -48.44 -22.46 11.85
C LEU A 58 -47.03 -21.91 12.12
N THR A 59 -46.25 -22.53 13.01
CA THR A 59 -44.84 -22.17 13.28
C THR A 59 -43.99 -22.28 12.01
N GLN A 60 -44.13 -23.36 11.23
CA GLN A 60 -43.43 -23.52 9.94
C GLN A 60 -43.81 -22.45 8.90
N LEU A 61 -45.00 -21.86 9.00
CA LEU A 61 -45.44 -20.77 8.11
C LEU A 61 -44.87 -19.40 8.53
N ILE A 62 -44.54 -19.20 9.82
CA ILE A 62 -43.99 -17.93 10.32
C ILE A 62 -42.54 -17.70 9.84
N GLU A 63 -41.68 -18.73 9.87
CA GLU A 63 -40.26 -18.65 9.43
C GLU A 63 -40.09 -17.92 8.07
N PRO A 64 -40.76 -18.34 6.96
CA PRO A 64 -40.63 -17.65 5.67
C PRO A 64 -41.33 -16.28 5.60
N LEU A 65 -42.38 -16.04 6.40
CA LEU A 65 -43.05 -14.73 6.47
C LEU A 65 -42.16 -13.70 7.18
N HIS A 66 -41.48 -14.09 8.25
CA HIS A 66 -40.48 -13.26 8.93
C HIS A 66 -39.27 -12.94 8.05
N ASP A 67 -38.77 -13.90 7.25
CA ASP A 67 -37.69 -13.60 6.30
C ASP A 67 -38.16 -12.71 5.13
N ALA A 68 -39.42 -12.83 4.69
CA ALA A 68 -40.01 -11.92 3.70
C ALA A 68 -40.16 -10.47 4.23
N MET A 69 -40.46 -10.30 5.53
CA MET A 69 -40.48 -8.97 6.18
C MET A 69 -39.10 -8.28 6.22
N LEU A 70 -38.00 -9.01 5.98
CA LEU A 70 -36.67 -8.43 5.82
C LEU A 70 -36.45 -7.84 4.40
N ALA A 71 -37.42 -7.87 3.48
CA ALA A 71 -37.29 -7.20 2.19
C ALA A 71 -37.11 -5.67 2.32
N PRO A 72 -36.49 -4.99 1.33
CA PRO A 72 -36.40 -3.52 1.33
C PRO A 72 -37.77 -2.82 1.31
N LEU A 73 -38.77 -3.44 0.69
CA LEU A 73 -40.16 -2.99 0.66
C LEU A 73 -41.04 -4.22 0.94
N PRO A 74 -41.43 -4.51 2.20
CA PRO A 74 -42.33 -5.61 2.50
C PRO A 74 -43.75 -5.28 2.02
N ASP A 75 -44.41 -6.26 1.40
CA ASP A 75 -45.81 -6.13 0.97
C ASP A 75 -46.74 -6.06 2.19
N ILE A 76 -47.71 -5.15 2.15
CA ILE A 76 -48.75 -4.99 3.17
C ILE A 76 -49.52 -6.31 3.36
N GLN A 77 -49.71 -7.10 2.29
CA GLN A 77 -50.36 -8.42 2.38
C GLN A 77 -49.51 -9.43 3.17
N ILE A 78 -48.18 -9.39 3.04
CA ILE A 78 -47.27 -10.26 3.79
C ILE A 78 -47.30 -9.88 5.27
N LYS A 79 -47.28 -8.58 5.59
CA LYS A 79 -47.41 -8.09 6.97
C LYS A 79 -48.73 -8.53 7.61
N HIS A 80 -49.87 -8.29 6.94
CA HIS A 80 -51.18 -8.71 7.47
C HIS A 80 -51.26 -10.23 7.69
N LYS A 81 -50.77 -11.02 6.73
CA LYS A 81 -50.76 -12.49 6.84
C LYS A 81 -49.85 -12.97 7.97
N LEU A 82 -48.75 -12.27 8.24
CA LEU A 82 -47.88 -12.54 9.35
C LEU A 82 -48.55 -12.23 10.69
N ASP A 83 -49.06 -11.01 10.87
CA ASP A 83 -49.77 -10.56 12.07
C ASP A 83 -50.92 -11.53 12.41
N GLU A 84 -51.69 -11.95 11.40
CA GLU A 84 -52.75 -12.97 11.53
C GLU A 84 -52.22 -14.35 11.97
N THR A 85 -51.10 -14.80 11.41
CA THR A 85 -50.50 -16.11 11.76
C THR A 85 -49.96 -16.11 13.18
N ILE A 86 -49.35 -15.01 13.63
CA ILE A 86 -48.87 -14.82 15.01
C ILE A 86 -50.04 -14.87 16.00
N VAL A 87 -51.15 -14.19 15.71
CA VAL A 87 -52.36 -14.24 16.56
C VAL A 87 -52.90 -15.68 16.66
N ARG A 88 -53.00 -16.39 15.54
CA ARG A 88 -53.44 -17.80 15.52
C ARG A 88 -52.51 -18.73 16.31
N VAL A 89 -51.19 -18.51 16.27
CA VAL A 89 -50.21 -19.25 17.09
C VAL A 89 -50.42 -18.96 18.57
N ARG A 90 -50.59 -17.69 18.97
CA ARG A 90 -50.87 -17.29 20.36
C ARG A 90 -52.15 -17.95 20.89
N GLU A 91 -53.23 -17.90 20.10
CA GLU A 91 -54.52 -18.52 20.44
C GLU A 91 -54.37 -20.04 20.62
N LYS A 92 -53.83 -20.74 19.62
CA LYS A 92 -53.63 -22.20 19.66
C LYS A 92 -52.72 -22.63 20.81
N ALA A 93 -51.62 -21.91 21.06
CA ALA A 93 -50.74 -22.18 22.19
C ALA A 93 -51.44 -21.96 23.54
N SER A 94 -52.28 -20.93 23.67
CA SER A 94 -53.05 -20.69 24.90
C SER A 94 -54.10 -21.79 25.17
N VAL A 95 -54.71 -22.34 24.12
CA VAL A 95 -55.66 -23.46 24.19
C VAL A 95 -54.95 -24.76 24.60
N VAL A 96 -53.82 -25.08 23.97
CA VAL A 96 -53.00 -26.25 24.35
C VAL A 96 -52.54 -26.14 25.81
N ARG A 97 -52.02 -24.99 26.23
CA ARG A 97 -51.63 -24.72 27.62
C ARG A 97 -52.80 -24.97 28.59
N LYS A 98 -54.00 -24.44 28.29
CA LYS A 98 -55.18 -24.60 29.15
C LYS A 98 -55.60 -26.07 29.27
N LEU A 99 -55.68 -26.79 28.15
CA LEU A 99 -56.06 -28.20 28.13
C LEU A 99 -55.03 -29.10 28.85
N LEU A 100 -53.73 -28.83 28.71
CA LEU A 100 -52.67 -29.53 29.46
C LEU A 100 -52.78 -29.27 30.97
N SER A 101 -53.07 -28.03 31.38
CA SER A 101 -53.30 -27.68 32.79
C SER A 101 -54.53 -28.37 33.38
N GLU A 102 -55.63 -28.46 32.63
CA GLU A 102 -56.85 -29.15 33.05
C GLU A 102 -56.63 -30.66 33.17
N MET A 103 -55.85 -31.27 32.26
CA MET A 103 -55.46 -32.68 32.36
C MET A 103 -54.59 -33.00 33.58
N ASN A 104 -53.71 -32.07 34.00
CA ASN A 104 -52.90 -32.24 35.20
C ASN A 104 -53.73 -32.20 36.50
N HIS A 105 -54.75 -31.33 36.58
CA HIS A 105 -55.55 -31.18 37.79
C HIS A 105 -56.43 -32.40 38.11
N HIS A 106 -56.81 -33.20 37.10
CA HIS A 106 -57.56 -34.44 37.30
C HIS A 106 -56.71 -35.61 37.87
N GLN A 107 -55.42 -35.40 38.16
CA GLN A 107 -54.44 -36.46 38.39
C GLN A 107 -54.19 -36.79 39.88
N GLU A 108 -54.76 -36.01 40.82
CA GLU A 108 -54.44 -36.11 42.26
C GLU A 108 -55.07 -37.30 43.01
N THR A 109 -56.03 -38.03 42.43
CA THR A 109 -56.82 -39.06 43.15
C THR A 109 -56.65 -40.50 42.61
N LYS A 110 -55.74 -41.24 43.26
CA LYS A 110 -55.43 -42.70 43.17
C LYS A 110 -54.56 -43.17 41.99
N ILE A 111 -53.48 -43.88 42.32
CA ILE A 111 -52.51 -44.45 41.37
C ILE A 111 -53.06 -45.74 40.73
N ASN A 112 -53.80 -45.61 39.62
CA ASN A 112 -54.24 -46.72 38.78
C ASN A 112 -53.45 -46.76 37.45
N ALA A 113 -53.52 -47.89 36.74
CA ALA A 113 -52.89 -48.04 35.40
C ALA A 113 -53.36 -46.95 34.40
N ARG A 114 -54.62 -46.50 34.50
CA ARG A 114 -55.16 -45.37 33.72
C ARG A 114 -54.36 -44.08 33.96
N HIS A 115 -54.14 -43.69 35.21
CA HIS A 115 -53.36 -42.50 35.56
C HIS A 115 -51.92 -42.56 35.03
N ARG A 116 -51.32 -43.74 34.91
CA ARG A 116 -50.00 -43.93 34.27
C ARG A 116 -50.03 -43.69 32.76
N ILE A 117 -51.05 -44.18 32.05
CA ILE A 117 -51.21 -43.96 30.60
C ILE A 117 -51.46 -42.48 30.33
N ILE A 118 -52.37 -41.85 31.09
CA ILE A 118 -52.67 -40.42 30.97
C ILE A 118 -51.41 -39.60 31.25
N ARG A 119 -50.67 -39.89 32.33
CA ARG A 119 -49.41 -39.24 32.65
C ARG A 119 -48.41 -39.31 31.51
N ALA A 120 -48.17 -40.51 30.96
CA ALA A 120 -47.24 -40.69 29.85
C ALA A 120 -47.68 -39.95 28.57
N GLN A 121 -48.98 -39.91 28.27
CA GLN A 121 -49.50 -39.15 27.12
C GLN A 121 -49.40 -37.64 27.33
N THR A 122 -49.76 -37.11 28.50
CA THR A 122 -49.61 -35.68 28.84
C THR A 122 -48.14 -35.26 28.83
N GLU A 123 -47.24 -36.12 29.31
CA GLU A 123 -45.79 -35.90 29.28
C GLU A 123 -45.25 -35.84 27.84
N VAL A 124 -45.62 -36.80 26.97
CA VAL A 124 -45.23 -36.78 25.55
C VAL A 124 -45.80 -35.56 24.82
N LEU A 125 -47.05 -35.18 25.09
CA LEU A 125 -47.68 -34.00 24.49
C LEU A 125 -47.07 -32.68 25.01
N SER A 126 -46.69 -32.59 26.29
CA SER A 126 -46.04 -31.41 26.85
C SER A 126 -44.61 -31.23 26.32
N GLN A 127 -43.85 -32.33 26.18
CA GLN A 127 -42.52 -32.32 25.54
C GLN A 127 -42.62 -31.89 24.07
N ARG A 128 -43.58 -32.44 23.31
CA ARG A 128 -43.80 -32.10 21.90
C ARG A 128 -44.26 -30.65 21.72
N PHE A 129 -45.13 -30.16 22.59
CA PHE A 129 -45.54 -28.75 22.63
C PHE A 129 -44.35 -27.84 22.94
N TYR A 130 -43.51 -28.19 23.92
CA TYR A 130 -42.29 -27.45 24.24
C TYR A 130 -41.31 -27.41 23.06
N GLU A 131 -41.08 -28.52 22.37
CA GLU A 131 -40.18 -28.58 21.20
C GLU A 131 -40.64 -27.63 20.08
N ILE A 132 -41.93 -27.65 19.74
CA ILE A 132 -42.53 -26.77 18.72
C ILE A 132 -42.42 -25.30 19.13
N MET A 133 -42.73 -24.97 20.40
CA MET A 133 -42.65 -23.60 20.91
C MET A 133 -41.21 -23.10 21.05
N ASN A 134 -40.25 -23.96 21.43
CA ASN A 134 -38.83 -23.62 21.47
C ASN A 134 -38.28 -23.36 20.06
N ARG A 135 -38.67 -24.17 19.07
CA ARG A 135 -38.35 -23.88 17.67
C ARG A 135 -38.93 -22.55 17.21
N HIS A 136 -40.18 -22.26 17.54
CA HIS A 136 -40.80 -20.96 17.24
C HIS A 136 -40.02 -19.80 17.89
N TYR A 137 -39.68 -19.92 19.17
CA TYR A 137 -38.90 -18.94 19.92
C TYR A 137 -37.51 -18.70 19.30
N GLN A 138 -36.77 -19.77 18.97
CA GLN A 138 -35.47 -19.65 18.30
C GLN A 138 -35.57 -18.93 16.96
N ALA A 139 -36.59 -19.22 16.15
CA ALA A 139 -36.84 -18.49 14.91
C ALA A 139 -37.09 -17.00 15.20
N VAL A 140 -38.02 -16.65 16.10
CA VAL A 140 -38.35 -15.26 16.46
C VAL A 140 -37.11 -14.50 16.93
N VAL A 141 -36.28 -15.09 17.80
CA VAL A 141 -35.01 -14.48 18.28
C VAL A 141 -34.01 -14.26 17.13
N ILE A 142 -33.87 -15.21 16.20
CA ILE A 142 -33.02 -15.06 15.02
C ILE A 142 -33.52 -13.91 14.12
N HIS A 143 -34.83 -13.76 13.94
CA HIS A 143 -35.40 -12.66 13.17
C HIS A 143 -35.28 -11.30 13.88
N HIS A 144 -35.42 -11.26 15.21
CA HIS A 144 -35.16 -10.08 16.05
C HIS A 144 -33.75 -9.53 15.83
N GLU A 145 -32.71 -10.37 15.92
CA GLU A 145 -31.32 -9.96 15.67
C GLU A 145 -31.08 -9.50 14.23
N ARG A 146 -31.66 -10.20 13.24
CA ARG A 146 -31.62 -9.78 11.83
C ARG A 146 -32.28 -8.41 11.62
N CYS A 147 -33.32 -8.09 12.40
CA CYS A 147 -34.01 -6.81 12.37
C CYS A 147 -33.17 -5.68 13.01
N LYS A 148 -32.64 -5.88 14.24
CA LYS A 148 -31.73 -4.94 14.94
C LYS A 148 -30.56 -4.52 14.04
N LEU A 149 -29.86 -5.51 13.45
CA LEU A 149 -28.73 -5.27 12.54
C LEU A 149 -29.10 -4.48 11.27
N ARG A 150 -30.33 -4.57 10.79
CA ARG A 150 -30.80 -3.82 9.60
C ARG A 150 -31.17 -2.38 9.95
N ILE A 151 -31.83 -2.15 11.09
CA ILE A 151 -32.14 -0.81 11.59
C ILE A 151 -30.84 -0.02 11.79
N ILE A 152 -29.85 -0.60 12.47
CA ILE A 152 -28.53 0.01 12.68
C ILE A 152 -27.86 0.39 11.35
N ARG A 153 -27.88 -0.50 10.34
CA ARG A 153 -27.30 -0.22 9.02
C ARG A 153 -28.02 0.91 8.29
N GLN A 154 -29.34 0.97 8.34
CA GLN A 154 -30.10 2.06 7.70
C GLN A 154 -29.80 3.41 8.35
N ILE A 155 -29.73 3.49 9.68
CA ILE A 155 -29.38 4.73 10.40
C ILE A 155 -27.94 5.17 10.08
N GLN A 156 -26.99 4.22 9.99
CA GLN A 156 -25.62 4.52 9.57
C GLN A 156 -25.52 5.04 8.13
N LEU A 157 -26.35 4.54 7.21
CA LEU A 157 -26.42 5.02 5.81
C LEU A 157 -27.02 6.43 5.68
N VAL A 158 -27.83 6.86 6.66
CA VAL A 158 -28.33 8.24 6.78
C VAL A 158 -27.25 9.20 7.34
N GLY A 159 -26.04 8.69 7.63
CA GLY A 159 -24.82 9.51 7.81
C GLY A 159 -24.41 9.78 9.26
N LYS A 160 -25.10 9.19 10.25
CA LYS A 160 -24.76 9.35 11.67
C LYS A 160 -24.03 8.11 12.20
N ALA A 161 -22.80 8.30 12.67
CA ALA A 161 -22.05 7.27 13.38
C ALA A 161 -22.49 7.27 14.87
N LEU A 162 -23.20 6.22 15.28
CA LEU A 162 -23.64 6.01 16.67
C LEU A 162 -22.63 5.18 17.44
N SER A 163 -22.50 5.45 18.75
CA SER A 163 -21.79 4.56 19.68
C SER A 163 -22.69 3.41 20.15
N ASP A 164 -22.11 2.30 20.58
CA ASP A 164 -22.87 1.11 21.01
C ASP A 164 -23.81 1.44 22.20
N SER A 165 -23.37 2.32 23.11
CA SER A 165 -24.19 2.82 24.22
C SER A 165 -25.38 3.72 23.83
N GLU A 166 -25.38 4.26 22.60
CA GLU A 166 -26.51 4.97 22.01
C GLU A 166 -27.38 4.02 21.17
N ILE A 167 -26.80 2.95 20.62
CA ILE A 167 -27.51 1.91 19.86
C ILE A 167 -28.42 1.10 20.79
N ASP A 168 -27.96 0.70 21.97
CA ASP A 168 -28.84 -0.04 22.90
C ASP A 168 -29.94 0.88 23.48
N LYS A 169 -29.64 2.15 23.78
CA LYS A 169 -30.67 3.15 24.15
C LYS A 169 -31.70 3.43 23.04
N LEU A 170 -31.31 3.26 21.78
CA LEU A 170 -32.20 3.35 20.61
C LEU A 170 -33.11 2.13 20.44
N CYS A 171 -32.76 0.99 21.04
CA CYS A 171 -33.59 -0.22 21.08
C CYS A 171 -34.46 -0.25 22.34
N ASP A 172 -33.88 0.00 23.52
CA ASP A 172 -34.52 -0.24 24.82
C ASP A 172 -35.66 0.73 25.18
N TYR A 173 -35.66 1.94 24.61
CA TYR A 173 -36.70 2.93 24.86
C TYR A 173 -37.65 3.04 23.68
N GLY A 174 -38.89 2.57 23.87
CA GLY A 174 -40.02 2.67 22.93
C GLY A 174 -40.53 4.10 22.67
N GLN A 175 -39.63 5.07 22.50
CA GLN A 175 -39.91 6.40 22.00
C GLN A 175 -39.36 6.55 20.57
N THR A 176 -40.18 6.13 19.59
CA THR A 176 -40.04 6.46 18.16
C THR A 176 -39.68 7.93 17.92
N VAL A 177 -40.15 8.81 18.82
CA VAL A 177 -39.93 10.25 18.88
C VAL A 177 -38.45 10.66 18.77
N TRP A 178 -37.49 9.99 19.43
CA TRP A 178 -36.08 10.43 19.38
C TRP A 178 -35.41 10.13 18.02
N CYS A 179 -35.78 9.01 17.39
CA CYS A 179 -35.31 8.68 16.04
C CYS A 179 -35.88 9.66 15.00
N LEU A 180 -37.12 10.11 15.16
CA LEU A 180 -37.73 11.14 14.32
C LEU A 180 -37.10 12.52 14.57
N GLN A 181 -36.95 12.93 15.84
CA GLN A 181 -36.41 14.25 16.20
C GLN A 181 -34.96 14.45 15.73
N SER A 182 -34.13 13.40 15.78
CA SER A 182 -32.70 13.47 15.45
C SER A 182 -32.36 13.29 13.97
N VAL A 183 -33.38 13.10 13.12
CA VAL A 183 -33.31 13.02 11.65
C VAL A 183 -34.20 14.10 10.99
N ALA A 184 -34.94 14.89 11.78
CA ALA A 184 -35.86 15.93 11.33
C ALA A 184 -35.24 17.04 10.45
N ASP A 185 -33.92 17.23 10.52
CA ASP A 185 -33.19 18.17 9.64
C ASP A 185 -33.14 17.71 8.17
N LEU A 186 -33.40 16.44 7.87
CA LEU A 186 -33.39 15.88 6.51
C LEU A 186 -34.79 15.88 5.87
N ARG A 187 -35.30 17.09 5.61
CA ARG A 187 -36.66 17.34 5.12
C ARG A 187 -36.97 16.80 3.71
N GLU A 188 -35.95 16.32 2.96
CA GLU A 188 -36.08 15.92 1.55
C GLU A 188 -36.28 14.41 1.32
N GLU A 189 -36.13 13.53 2.34
CA GLU A 189 -36.19 12.07 2.15
C GLU A 189 -37.19 11.36 3.10
N HIS A 190 -38.43 11.87 3.21
CA HIS A 190 -39.48 11.31 4.09
C HIS A 190 -39.72 9.80 3.94
N HIS A 191 -39.54 9.23 2.73
CA HIS A 191 -39.71 7.79 2.53
C HIS A 191 -38.71 6.96 3.35
N LYS A 192 -37.45 7.39 3.51
CA LYS A 192 -36.44 6.66 4.29
C LYS A 192 -36.73 6.68 5.78
N LEU A 193 -37.30 7.79 6.26
CA LEU A 193 -37.76 7.94 7.64
C LEU A 193 -38.94 6.99 7.96
N ASN A 194 -39.98 7.03 7.12
CA ASN A 194 -41.11 6.11 7.21
C ASN A 194 -40.66 4.62 7.14
N ASP A 195 -39.64 4.33 6.33
CA ASP A 195 -39.01 3.01 6.22
C ASP A 195 -38.28 2.55 7.52
N ILE A 196 -37.69 3.48 8.27
CA ILE A 196 -37.04 3.19 9.56
C ILE A 196 -38.09 3.03 10.65
N GLU A 197 -39.10 3.92 10.67
CA GLU A 197 -40.22 3.90 11.62
C GLU A 197 -41.02 2.60 11.53
N ASN A 198 -41.45 2.18 10.33
CA ASN A 198 -42.17 0.93 10.14
C ASN A 198 -41.36 -0.31 10.58
N ARG A 199 -40.02 -0.28 10.47
CA ARG A 199 -39.15 -1.36 10.94
C ARG A 199 -38.97 -1.35 12.45
N HIS A 200 -38.86 -0.18 13.08
CA HIS A 200 -38.84 -0.07 14.54
C HIS A 200 -40.16 -0.56 15.15
N MET A 201 -41.31 -0.22 14.56
CA MET A 201 -42.61 -0.75 14.98
C MET A 201 -42.69 -2.29 14.91
N HIS A 202 -42.11 -2.90 13.85
CA HIS A 202 -42.02 -4.36 13.73
C HIS A 202 -41.02 -4.97 14.74
N PHE A 203 -39.93 -4.28 15.04
CA PHE A 203 -38.95 -4.71 16.04
C PHE A 203 -39.57 -4.77 17.46
N VAL A 204 -40.29 -3.72 17.88
CA VAL A 204 -41.02 -3.68 19.16
C VAL A 204 -42.09 -4.78 19.25
N GLN A 205 -42.73 -5.12 18.13
CA GLN A 205 -43.71 -6.22 18.07
C GLN A 205 -43.03 -7.59 18.29
N LEU A 206 -41.85 -7.83 17.72
CA LEU A 206 -41.05 -9.03 17.99
C LEU A 206 -40.58 -9.12 19.46
N GLU A 207 -40.18 -8.01 20.09
CA GLU A 207 -39.83 -7.99 21.53
C GLU A 207 -41.02 -8.41 22.41
N LYS A 208 -42.22 -7.94 22.07
CA LYS A 208 -43.46 -8.32 22.76
C LYS A 208 -43.73 -9.83 22.63
N GLU A 209 -43.55 -10.40 21.44
CA GLU A 209 -43.69 -11.84 21.20
C GLU A 209 -42.65 -12.67 21.96
N ILE A 210 -41.38 -12.25 21.97
CA ILE A 210 -40.32 -12.90 22.77
C ILE A 210 -40.70 -12.92 24.25
N LYS A 211 -41.27 -11.82 24.77
CA LYS A 211 -41.72 -11.71 26.16
C LYS A 211 -42.92 -12.62 26.47
N GLU A 212 -43.88 -12.71 25.56
CA GLU A 212 -45.05 -13.60 25.71
C GLU A 212 -44.65 -15.09 25.63
N LEU A 213 -43.76 -15.45 24.72
CA LEU A 213 -43.20 -16.81 24.62
C LEU A 213 -42.44 -17.19 25.89
N LYS A 214 -41.66 -16.26 26.46
CA LYS A 214 -40.98 -16.47 27.74
C LYS A 214 -41.96 -16.78 28.87
N ASN A 215 -43.01 -15.98 29.03
CA ASN A 215 -44.04 -16.22 30.05
C ASN A 215 -44.68 -17.62 29.89
N LEU A 216 -44.93 -18.05 28.64
CA LEU A 216 -45.47 -19.37 28.35
C LEU A 216 -44.51 -20.52 28.73
N PHE A 217 -43.20 -20.33 28.60
CA PHE A 217 -42.21 -21.30 29.09
C PHE A 217 -42.11 -21.33 30.61
N ASP A 218 -42.18 -20.18 31.28
CA ASP A 218 -42.16 -20.10 32.74
C ASP A 218 -43.38 -20.83 33.35
N GLU A 219 -44.57 -20.67 32.74
CA GLU A 219 -45.79 -21.42 33.10
C GLU A 219 -45.70 -22.93 32.79
N LEU A 220 -45.10 -23.32 31.65
CA LEU A 220 -44.95 -24.73 31.29
C LEU A 220 -43.93 -25.44 32.21
N ALA A 221 -42.86 -24.75 32.63
CA ALA A 221 -41.93 -25.27 33.62
C ALA A 221 -42.63 -25.58 34.96
N HIS A 222 -43.54 -24.71 35.40
CA HIS A 222 -44.39 -24.96 36.58
C HIS A 222 -45.25 -26.22 36.42
N LEU A 223 -45.93 -26.37 35.27
CA LEU A 223 -46.78 -27.54 34.97
C LEU A 223 -46.01 -28.87 34.93
N VAL A 224 -44.73 -28.87 34.55
CA VAL A 224 -43.88 -30.07 34.58
C VAL A 224 -43.30 -30.32 35.97
N GLN A 225 -43.00 -29.26 36.74
CA GLN A 225 -42.49 -29.37 38.10
C GLN A 225 -43.52 -30.01 39.06
N GLU A 226 -44.82 -29.73 38.89
CA GLU A 226 -45.90 -30.38 39.64
C GLU A 226 -46.01 -31.90 39.38
N GLN A 227 -45.59 -32.38 38.20
CA GLN A 227 -45.68 -33.80 37.83
C GLN A 227 -44.59 -34.69 38.48
N GLY A 228 -43.57 -34.10 39.13
CA GLY A 228 -42.58 -34.83 39.93
C GLY A 228 -41.60 -35.71 39.15
N GLN A 229 -41.28 -35.37 37.90
CA GLN A 229 -40.16 -35.95 37.14
C GLN A 229 -39.26 -34.86 36.53
N SER A 230 -38.11 -35.29 35.99
CA SER A 230 -36.87 -34.52 35.84
C SER A 230 -37.00 -33.14 35.16
N VAL A 231 -37.07 -32.11 36.01
CA VAL A 231 -36.91 -30.68 35.69
C VAL A 231 -35.59 -30.40 34.95
N THR A 232 -34.57 -31.25 35.17
CA THR A 232 -33.21 -31.16 34.59
C THR A 232 -33.17 -30.97 33.08
N SER A 233 -34.08 -31.56 32.30
CA SER A 233 -34.07 -31.34 30.84
C SER A 233 -34.51 -29.93 30.47
N ILE A 234 -35.55 -29.39 31.11
CA ILE A 234 -36.08 -28.04 30.84
C ILE A 234 -35.12 -26.99 31.42
N GLU A 235 -34.56 -27.22 32.60
CA GLU A 235 -33.47 -26.39 33.15
C GLU A 235 -32.26 -26.37 32.22
N GLN A 236 -31.79 -27.53 31.74
CA GLN A 236 -30.67 -27.61 30.79
C GLN A 236 -31.00 -26.92 29.46
N TYR A 237 -32.25 -26.94 28.98
CA TYR A 237 -32.64 -26.16 27.80
C TYR A 237 -32.79 -24.66 28.08
N MET A 238 -33.31 -24.24 29.24
CA MET A 238 -33.36 -22.82 29.65
C MET A 238 -31.97 -22.24 29.93
N GLU A 239 -31.06 -23.04 30.48
CA GLU A 239 -29.66 -22.70 30.72
C GLU A 239 -28.91 -22.64 29.39
N ASN A 240 -29.13 -23.60 28.47
CA ASN A 240 -28.65 -23.49 27.10
C ASN A 240 -29.20 -22.25 26.39
N ILE A 241 -30.47 -21.85 26.59
CA ILE A 241 -31.06 -20.64 26.01
C ILE A 241 -30.40 -19.38 26.60
N LYS A 242 -30.23 -19.30 27.92
CA LYS A 242 -29.47 -18.21 28.57
C LYS A 242 -28.05 -18.13 28.02
N ASP A 243 -27.32 -19.24 28.02
CA ASP A 243 -25.93 -19.36 27.58
C ASP A 243 -25.81 -19.13 26.05
N TYR A 244 -26.86 -19.36 25.24
CA TYR A 244 -26.88 -18.95 23.83
C TYR A 244 -27.14 -17.44 23.66
N THR A 245 -28.09 -16.86 24.39
CA THR A 245 -28.37 -15.41 24.36
C THR A 245 -27.20 -14.60 24.94
N GLU A 246 -26.56 -15.11 25.99
CA GLU A 246 -25.41 -14.50 26.65
C GLU A 246 -24.14 -14.67 25.82
N ARG A 247 -23.90 -15.85 25.21
CA ARG A 247 -22.85 -15.97 24.19
C ARG A 247 -23.13 -15.07 23.00
N VAL A 248 -24.34 -14.96 22.48
CA VAL A 248 -24.65 -14.02 21.38
C VAL A 248 -24.40 -12.57 21.80
N ASN A 249 -24.80 -12.15 23.00
CA ASN A 249 -24.55 -10.78 23.49
C ASN A 249 -23.07 -10.49 23.81
N GLN A 250 -22.26 -11.49 24.16
CA GLN A 250 -20.81 -11.35 24.29
C GLN A 250 -20.09 -11.39 22.93
N ILE A 251 -20.55 -12.26 22.02
CA ILE A 251 -19.99 -12.45 20.68
C ILE A 251 -20.39 -11.32 19.73
N LEU A 252 -21.55 -10.67 19.89
CA LEU A 252 -22.00 -9.60 19.00
C LEU A 252 -21.07 -8.37 18.97
N PRO A 253 -20.66 -7.75 20.11
CA PRO A 253 -19.66 -6.69 20.10
C PRO A 253 -18.29 -7.20 19.68
N LEU A 254 -17.90 -8.42 20.06
CA LEU A 254 -16.63 -9.03 19.64
C LEU A 254 -16.58 -9.31 18.13
N VAL A 255 -17.68 -9.71 17.49
CA VAL A 255 -17.77 -9.93 16.03
C VAL A 255 -18.00 -8.64 15.28
N ILE A 256 -18.61 -7.62 15.89
CA ILE A 256 -18.66 -6.27 15.31
C ILE A 256 -17.26 -5.66 15.32
N ASP A 257 -16.52 -5.74 16.43
CA ASP A 257 -15.16 -5.18 16.51
C ASP A 257 -14.12 -6.07 15.83
N GLU A 258 -14.18 -7.40 15.91
CA GLU A 258 -13.36 -8.28 15.06
C GLU A 258 -13.73 -8.05 13.59
N THR A 259 -15.00 -8.07 13.15
CA THR A 259 -15.23 -7.87 11.72
C THR A 259 -14.95 -6.43 11.26
N ARG A 260 -15.00 -5.41 12.13
CA ARG A 260 -14.58 -4.03 11.78
C ARG A 260 -13.07 -3.90 11.76
N SER A 261 -12.38 -4.41 12.79
CA SER A 261 -10.93 -4.43 12.91
C SER A 261 -10.31 -5.38 11.89
N VAL A 262 -10.70 -6.65 11.82
CA VAL A 262 -10.28 -7.62 10.80
C VAL A 262 -10.69 -7.20 9.39
N LYS A 263 -11.86 -6.60 9.09
CA LYS A 263 -12.08 -6.03 7.73
C LYS A 263 -11.22 -4.79 7.50
N LYS A 264 -10.90 -3.97 8.51
CA LYS A 264 -9.98 -2.82 8.36
C LYS A 264 -8.53 -3.25 8.22
N TYR A 265 -8.09 -4.31 8.92
CA TYR A 265 -6.76 -4.92 8.87
C TYR A 265 -6.61 -5.81 7.64
N ILE A 266 -7.62 -6.58 7.21
CA ILE A 266 -7.62 -7.30 5.93
C ILE A 266 -7.74 -6.31 4.77
N LYS A 267 -8.56 -5.24 4.85
CA LYS A 267 -8.57 -4.20 3.81
C LYS A 267 -7.27 -3.42 3.78
N MET A 268 -6.68 -3.07 4.94
CA MET A 268 -5.33 -2.48 5.01
C MET A 268 -4.24 -3.46 4.57
N SER A 269 -4.37 -4.76 4.82
CA SER A 269 -3.39 -5.80 4.45
C SER A 269 -3.57 -6.27 3.01
N LEU A 270 -4.75 -6.14 2.41
CA LEU A 270 -5.02 -6.33 1.00
C LEU A 270 -4.62 -5.09 0.21
N ILE A 271 -4.92 -3.89 0.69
CA ILE A 271 -4.38 -2.65 0.12
C ILE A 271 -2.86 -2.60 0.31
N ALA A 272 -2.33 -3.05 1.45
CA ALA A 272 -0.89 -3.19 1.65
C ALA A 272 -0.32 -4.28 0.77
N ALA A 273 -0.83 -5.51 0.72
CA ALA A 273 -0.33 -6.56 -0.17
C ALA A 273 -0.43 -6.18 -1.65
N PHE A 274 -1.53 -5.57 -2.08
CA PHE A 274 -1.70 -5.03 -3.43
C PHE A 274 -0.73 -3.87 -3.68
N SER A 275 -0.56 -2.93 -2.74
CA SER A 275 0.42 -1.84 -2.88
C SER A 275 1.87 -2.30 -2.75
N ASN A 276 2.16 -3.39 -2.03
CA ASN A 276 3.47 -3.99 -1.88
C ASN A 276 3.82 -4.74 -3.17
N GLY A 277 2.84 -5.44 -3.75
CA GLY A 277 2.91 -6.00 -5.11
C GLY A 277 3.14 -4.92 -6.16
N THR A 278 2.36 -3.83 -6.15
CA THR A 278 2.57 -2.72 -7.10
C THR A 278 3.86 -1.95 -6.83
N LEU A 279 4.30 -1.73 -5.60
CA LEU A 279 5.60 -1.09 -5.31
C LEU A 279 6.77 -1.97 -5.80
N ALA A 280 6.70 -3.29 -5.61
CA ALA A 280 7.69 -4.21 -6.14
C ALA A 280 7.68 -4.25 -7.68
N GLN A 281 6.50 -4.27 -8.30
CA GLN A 281 6.35 -4.18 -9.77
C GLN A 281 6.84 -2.84 -10.33
N ILE A 282 6.52 -1.71 -9.67
CA ILE A 282 7.00 -0.37 -10.02
C ILE A 282 8.52 -0.32 -9.86
N GLN A 283 9.09 -0.87 -8.79
CA GLN A 283 10.54 -0.98 -8.62
C GLN A 283 11.15 -1.81 -9.76
N GLN A 284 10.57 -2.96 -10.12
CA GLN A 284 11.05 -3.79 -11.23
C GLN A 284 10.97 -3.07 -12.59
N GLN A 285 9.89 -2.32 -12.85
CA GLN A 285 9.75 -1.47 -14.05
C GLN A 285 10.74 -0.30 -14.05
N LEU A 286 11.01 0.32 -12.90
CA LEU A 286 12.02 1.38 -12.75
C LEU A 286 13.44 0.85 -12.91
N VAL A 287 13.72 -0.38 -12.48
CA VAL A 287 14.99 -1.08 -12.79
C VAL A 287 15.06 -1.38 -14.29
N HIS A 288 14.04 -1.98 -14.89
CA HIS A 288 14.05 -2.39 -16.30
C HIS A 288 14.13 -1.20 -17.26
N TYR A 289 13.22 -0.23 -17.16
CA TYR A 289 13.19 0.94 -18.04
C TYR A 289 14.09 2.05 -17.54
N GLY A 290 14.00 2.41 -16.25
CA GLY A 290 14.73 3.55 -15.67
C GLY A 290 16.25 3.36 -15.70
N TYR A 291 16.79 2.25 -15.18
CA TYR A 291 18.25 2.02 -15.22
C TYR A 291 18.77 1.77 -16.65
N SER A 292 18.00 1.13 -17.54
CA SER A 292 18.39 1.00 -18.95
C SER A 292 18.47 2.36 -19.64
N THR A 293 17.48 3.24 -19.43
CA THR A 293 17.52 4.62 -19.94
C THR A 293 18.68 5.41 -19.34
N TYR A 294 18.93 5.28 -18.03
CA TYR A 294 20.05 5.96 -17.36
C TYR A 294 21.41 5.49 -17.88
N LEU A 295 21.58 4.18 -18.13
CA LEU A 295 22.80 3.63 -18.70
C LEU A 295 23.00 4.14 -20.13
N ALA A 296 21.97 4.08 -20.99
CA ALA A 296 22.04 4.55 -22.37
C ALA A 296 22.36 6.06 -22.47
N ILE A 297 21.61 6.90 -21.74
CA ILE A 297 21.82 8.36 -21.68
C ILE A 297 23.19 8.69 -21.07
N GLY A 298 23.55 8.03 -19.96
CA GLY A 298 24.76 8.30 -19.21
C GLY A 298 26.04 7.86 -19.93
N VAL A 299 26.06 6.69 -20.56
CA VAL A 299 27.18 6.22 -21.39
C VAL A 299 27.37 7.14 -22.60
N THR A 300 26.29 7.48 -23.30
CA THR A 300 26.33 8.40 -24.45
C THR A 300 26.86 9.77 -24.03
N GLY A 301 26.31 10.35 -22.96
CA GLY A 301 26.75 11.65 -22.42
C GLY A 301 28.21 11.65 -21.96
N CYS A 302 28.64 10.64 -21.20
CA CYS A 302 30.03 10.53 -20.75
C CYS A 302 31.00 10.37 -21.93
N SER A 303 30.64 9.60 -22.94
CA SER A 303 31.44 9.42 -24.16
C SER A 303 31.59 10.74 -24.94
N LEU A 304 30.49 11.46 -25.16
CA LEU A 304 30.51 12.78 -25.81
C LEU A 304 31.32 13.81 -24.99
N ASN A 305 31.23 13.78 -23.65
CA ASN A 305 32.08 14.61 -22.78
C ASN A 305 33.57 14.31 -22.98
N ILE A 306 33.96 13.03 -23.00
CA ILE A 306 35.36 12.62 -23.14
C ILE A 306 35.92 13.05 -24.50
N LEU A 307 35.16 12.84 -25.58
CA LEU A 307 35.51 13.29 -26.93
C LEU A 307 35.67 14.81 -26.99
N LEU A 308 34.68 15.57 -26.53
CA LEU A 308 34.70 17.03 -26.61
C LEU A 308 35.81 17.64 -25.75
N LEU A 309 35.96 17.20 -24.50
CA LEU A 309 36.99 17.71 -23.57
C LEU A 309 38.41 17.31 -23.98
N THR A 310 38.57 16.37 -24.92
CA THR A 310 39.86 16.01 -25.53
C THR A 310 40.23 16.93 -26.71
N ARG A 311 39.32 17.76 -27.23
CA ARG A 311 39.65 18.76 -28.26
C ARG A 311 40.68 19.79 -27.76
N ARG A 312 41.50 20.32 -28.68
CA ARG A 312 42.66 21.19 -28.37
C ARG A 312 42.29 22.42 -27.53
N GLN A 313 41.09 22.97 -27.73
CA GLN A 313 40.59 24.14 -27.00
C GLN A 313 40.46 23.88 -25.49
N PHE A 314 39.82 22.77 -25.10
CA PHE A 314 39.59 22.44 -23.69
C PHE A 314 40.83 21.89 -22.97
N ARG A 315 41.75 21.24 -23.68
CA ARG A 315 43.06 20.78 -23.16
C ARG A 315 43.92 21.90 -22.53
N THR A 316 43.67 23.16 -22.86
CA THR A 316 44.40 24.31 -22.28
C THR A 316 43.97 24.67 -20.85
N SER A 317 42.81 24.20 -20.38
CA SER A 317 42.27 24.54 -19.06
C SER A 317 42.44 23.40 -18.06
N SER A 318 43.04 23.70 -16.91
CA SER A 318 43.20 22.77 -15.77
C SER A 318 41.87 22.17 -15.30
N CYS A 319 40.87 23.01 -15.00
CA CYS A 319 39.50 22.58 -14.68
C CYS A 319 38.86 21.60 -15.69
N CYS A 320 39.07 21.78 -17.00
CA CYS A 320 38.55 20.85 -18.01
C CYS A 320 39.22 19.46 -17.94
N THR A 321 40.44 19.38 -17.38
CA THR A 321 41.14 18.11 -17.12
C THR A 321 40.42 17.33 -16.00
N TYR A 322 39.96 18.00 -14.94
CA TYR A 322 39.14 17.38 -13.90
C TYR A 322 37.77 16.93 -14.43
N PHE A 323 37.08 17.73 -15.26
CA PHE A 323 35.82 17.31 -15.88
C PHE A 323 35.96 16.11 -16.84
N LYS A 324 37.09 16.02 -17.56
CA LYS A 324 37.38 14.84 -18.38
C LYS A 324 37.58 13.60 -17.52
N ALA A 325 38.38 13.69 -16.46
CA ALA A 325 38.58 12.59 -15.51
C ALA A 325 37.27 12.18 -14.82
N MET A 326 36.48 13.16 -14.37
CA MET A 326 35.14 12.97 -13.82
C MET A 326 34.23 12.20 -14.80
N SER A 327 34.26 12.54 -16.10
CA SER A 327 33.46 11.84 -17.12
C SER A 327 33.90 10.38 -17.33
N VAL A 328 35.20 10.09 -17.28
CA VAL A 328 35.74 8.71 -17.32
C VAL A 328 35.33 7.93 -16.08
N ILE A 329 35.44 8.52 -14.89
CA ILE A 329 35.07 7.87 -13.62
C ILE A 329 33.55 7.65 -13.55
N SER A 330 32.74 8.61 -14.00
CA SER A 330 31.28 8.47 -14.12
C SER A 330 30.88 7.36 -15.09
N LEU A 331 31.62 7.17 -16.19
CA LEU A 331 31.37 6.07 -17.12
C LEU A 331 31.60 4.71 -16.43
N ILE A 332 32.72 4.54 -15.73
CA ILE A 332 33.02 3.32 -14.94
C ILE A 332 31.98 3.12 -13.83
N HIS A 333 31.60 4.18 -13.13
CA HIS A 333 30.58 4.14 -12.08
C HIS A 333 29.23 3.64 -12.60
N LEU A 334 28.75 4.20 -13.72
CA LEU A 334 27.46 3.84 -14.31
C LEU A 334 27.46 2.42 -14.88
N THR A 335 28.52 2.00 -15.55
CA THR A 335 28.60 0.64 -16.12
C THR A 335 28.67 -0.42 -15.02
N VAL A 336 29.45 -0.22 -13.95
CA VAL A 336 29.53 -1.18 -12.84
C VAL A 336 28.27 -1.15 -11.96
N ALA A 337 27.73 0.02 -11.65
CA ALA A 337 26.55 0.13 -10.80
C ALA A 337 25.27 -0.36 -11.50
N LEU A 338 24.95 0.21 -12.67
CA LEU A 338 23.69 -0.06 -13.37
C LEU A 338 23.76 -1.34 -14.21
N GLY A 339 24.89 -1.63 -14.85
CA GLY A 339 25.04 -2.82 -15.68
C GLY A 339 24.78 -4.12 -14.89
N LEU A 340 25.19 -4.17 -13.63
CA LEU A 340 24.94 -5.33 -12.77
C LEU A 340 23.48 -5.40 -12.29
N TYR A 341 22.81 -4.27 -12.02
CA TYR A 341 21.36 -4.26 -11.76
C TYR A 341 20.54 -4.75 -12.98
N LEU A 342 20.99 -4.45 -14.20
CA LEU A 342 20.35 -4.93 -15.43
C LEU A 342 20.64 -6.41 -15.71
N TYR A 343 21.82 -6.91 -15.34
CA TYR A 343 22.14 -8.34 -15.37
C TYR A 343 21.19 -9.15 -14.48
N THR A 344 20.93 -8.67 -13.25
CA THR A 344 20.02 -9.31 -12.29
C THR A 344 18.54 -9.34 -12.68
N LEU A 345 18.14 -8.75 -13.82
CA LEU A 345 16.78 -8.91 -14.36
C LEU A 345 16.56 -10.25 -15.08
N HIS A 346 17.62 -10.87 -15.59
CA HIS A 346 17.54 -12.06 -16.46
C HIS A 346 18.40 -13.24 -15.97
N PHE A 347 19.31 -13.00 -15.03
CA PHE A 347 20.23 -13.99 -14.48
C PHE A 347 20.27 -13.90 -12.95
N ASP A 348 20.56 -15.01 -12.28
CA ASP A 348 20.72 -15.07 -10.82
C ASP A 348 21.79 -14.08 -10.34
N ASP A 349 21.54 -13.40 -9.22
CA ASP A 349 22.44 -12.36 -8.72
C ASP A 349 23.76 -12.94 -8.19
N PRO A 350 24.91 -12.72 -8.88
CA PRO A 350 26.20 -13.22 -8.40
C PRO A 350 26.64 -12.48 -7.13
N VAL A 351 26.05 -11.32 -6.81
CA VAL A 351 26.31 -10.52 -5.62
C VAL A 351 25.63 -11.12 -4.39
N GLY A 352 24.51 -11.82 -4.59
CA GLY A 352 23.81 -12.55 -3.53
C GLY A 352 24.50 -13.86 -3.15
N THR A 353 25.24 -14.48 -4.07
CA THR A 353 25.86 -15.80 -3.88
C THR A 353 27.37 -15.75 -3.63
N ASN A 354 28.10 -14.83 -4.28
CA ASN A 354 29.56 -14.75 -4.19
C ASN A 354 30.01 -13.58 -3.30
N LEU A 355 30.65 -13.90 -2.16
CA LEU A 355 31.13 -12.92 -1.18
C LEU A 355 32.15 -11.92 -1.76
N ILE A 356 32.96 -12.34 -2.73
CA ILE A 356 33.93 -11.46 -3.41
C ILE A 356 33.18 -10.48 -4.31
N ALA A 357 32.18 -10.94 -5.07
CA ALA A 357 31.34 -10.08 -5.91
C ALA A 357 30.54 -9.07 -5.07
N CYS A 358 29.94 -9.53 -3.97
CA CYS A 358 29.31 -8.69 -2.93
C CYS A 358 30.21 -7.53 -2.50
N LYS A 359 31.39 -7.84 -1.97
CA LYS A 359 32.33 -6.84 -1.44
C LYS A 359 32.87 -5.91 -2.53
N LEU A 360 33.25 -6.48 -3.68
CA LEU A 360 33.88 -5.73 -4.78
C LEU A 360 32.89 -4.75 -5.45
N ARG A 361 31.62 -5.14 -5.63
CA ARG A 361 30.57 -4.27 -6.18
C ARG A 361 30.44 -2.99 -5.35
N PHE A 362 30.13 -3.12 -4.06
CA PHE A 362 29.91 -1.96 -3.20
C PHE A 362 31.18 -1.11 -3.04
N TYR A 363 32.36 -1.75 -3.01
CA TYR A 363 33.64 -1.04 -2.99
C TYR A 363 33.87 -0.20 -4.26
N ILE A 364 33.71 -0.76 -5.46
CA ILE A 364 33.91 -0.01 -6.71
C ILE A 364 32.87 1.11 -6.84
N VAL A 365 31.59 0.83 -6.58
CA VAL A 365 30.50 1.81 -6.67
C VAL A 365 30.75 3.00 -5.72
N GLN A 366 31.09 2.74 -4.45
CA GLN A 366 31.37 3.79 -3.47
C GLN A 366 32.65 4.58 -3.80
N SER A 367 33.74 3.89 -4.19
CA SER A 367 35.02 4.52 -4.51
C SER A 367 34.91 5.44 -5.72
N THR A 368 34.33 4.93 -6.83
CA THR A 368 34.10 5.73 -8.04
C THR A 368 33.15 6.90 -7.77
N ALA A 369 32.12 6.72 -6.92
CA ALA A 369 31.22 7.78 -6.51
C ALA A 369 31.94 8.94 -5.81
N MET A 370 32.84 8.64 -4.86
CA MET A 370 33.61 9.69 -4.19
C MET A 370 34.63 10.33 -5.13
N MET A 371 35.33 9.55 -5.95
CA MET A 371 36.30 10.06 -6.91
C MET A 371 35.72 11.13 -7.86
N TYR A 372 34.55 10.88 -8.48
CA TYR A 372 33.99 11.86 -9.42
C TYR A 372 33.42 13.10 -8.69
N ARG A 373 32.87 12.94 -7.49
CA ARG A 373 32.37 14.08 -6.66
C ARG A 373 33.52 14.99 -6.26
N TRP A 374 34.63 14.42 -5.81
CA TRP A 374 35.80 15.19 -5.39
C TRP A 374 36.58 15.78 -6.57
N CYS A 375 36.52 15.20 -7.77
CA CYS A 375 36.94 15.89 -9.00
C CYS A 375 36.17 17.21 -9.22
N LEU A 376 34.88 17.29 -8.88
CA LEU A 376 34.12 18.55 -8.95
C LEU A 376 34.53 19.54 -7.86
N VAL A 377 34.74 19.08 -6.62
CA VAL A 377 35.26 19.94 -5.52
C VAL A 377 36.61 20.55 -5.90
N ILE A 378 37.52 19.75 -6.44
CA ILE A 378 38.85 20.19 -6.90
C ILE A 378 38.71 21.15 -8.10
N ALA A 379 37.75 20.92 -9.02
CA ALA A 379 37.48 21.85 -10.12
C ALA A 379 36.94 23.21 -9.63
N CYS A 380 36.10 23.23 -8.58
CA CYS A 380 35.68 24.47 -7.92
C CYS A 380 36.85 25.20 -7.27
N PHE A 381 37.76 24.47 -6.59
CA PHE A 381 38.97 25.06 -6.00
C PHE A 381 39.94 25.60 -7.05
N ASP A 382 40.18 24.87 -8.15
CA ASP A 382 40.98 25.31 -9.31
C ASP A 382 40.46 26.63 -9.89
N ARG A 383 39.14 26.76 -10.00
CA ARG A 383 38.49 27.98 -10.50
C ARG A 383 38.55 29.14 -9.50
N PHE A 384 38.46 28.85 -8.20
CA PHE A 384 38.77 29.82 -7.15
C PHE A 384 40.24 30.29 -7.24
N ALA A 385 41.18 29.37 -7.33
CA ALA A 385 42.61 29.66 -7.42
C ALA A 385 42.95 30.54 -8.64
N LEU A 386 42.39 30.22 -9.82
CA LEU A 386 42.51 31.01 -11.04
C LEU A 386 41.86 32.41 -10.91
N SER A 387 40.74 32.50 -10.18
CA SER A 387 40.04 33.77 -9.94
C SER A 387 40.83 34.73 -9.04
N SER A 388 41.76 34.24 -8.23
CA SER A 388 42.51 35.04 -7.25
C SER A 388 43.43 36.09 -7.87
N THR A 389 43.81 37.08 -7.07
CA THR A 389 44.89 38.05 -7.36
C THR A 389 46.27 37.48 -7.02
N ASN A 390 46.36 36.65 -5.97
CA ASN A 390 47.62 36.08 -5.49
C ASN A 390 48.27 35.17 -6.54
N VAL A 391 49.52 35.46 -6.90
CA VAL A 391 50.30 34.70 -7.90
C VAL A 391 50.51 33.25 -7.46
N ARG A 392 50.88 33.04 -6.18
CA ARG A 392 51.11 31.69 -5.60
C ARG A 392 49.85 30.84 -5.60
N LEU A 393 48.69 31.46 -5.41
CA LEU A 393 47.42 30.73 -5.47
C LEU A 393 47.06 30.39 -6.94
N ARG A 394 47.26 31.32 -7.88
CA ARG A 394 47.05 31.07 -9.31
C ARG A 394 47.93 29.96 -9.88
N SER A 395 49.14 29.72 -9.36
CA SER A 395 49.99 28.61 -9.83
C SER A 395 49.43 27.21 -9.54
N PHE A 396 48.47 27.04 -8.63
CA PHE A 396 47.77 25.76 -8.46
C PHE A 396 46.81 25.46 -9.63
N ALA A 397 46.29 26.49 -10.31
CA ALA A 397 45.37 26.34 -11.43
C ALA A 397 46.08 26.09 -12.78
N GLN A 398 47.05 25.16 -12.77
CA GLN A 398 47.83 24.76 -13.95
C GLN A 398 47.53 23.31 -14.35
N VAL A 399 47.51 23.03 -15.65
CA VAL A 399 47.26 21.66 -16.18
C VAL A 399 48.25 20.64 -15.61
N LYS A 400 49.53 21.02 -15.46
CA LYS A 400 50.57 20.17 -14.84
C LYS A 400 50.29 19.83 -13.38
N VAL A 401 49.66 20.74 -12.63
CA VAL A 401 49.25 20.49 -11.24
C VAL A 401 48.03 19.57 -11.23
N ALA A 402 47.04 19.81 -12.10
CA ALA A 402 45.87 18.94 -12.23
C ALA A 402 46.23 17.48 -12.56
N GLN A 403 47.22 17.27 -13.43
CA GLN A 403 47.75 15.93 -13.75
C GLN A 403 48.41 15.22 -12.55
N ARG A 404 48.90 15.96 -11.54
CA ARG A 404 49.45 15.39 -10.29
C ARG A 404 48.39 15.20 -9.21
N VAL A 405 47.40 16.09 -9.14
CA VAL A 405 46.30 16.03 -8.15
C VAL A 405 45.32 14.89 -8.47
N LEU A 406 45.07 14.59 -9.75
CA LEU A 406 44.18 13.51 -10.17
C LEU A 406 44.54 12.11 -9.63
N PRO A 407 45.78 11.59 -9.78
CA PRO A 407 46.15 10.29 -9.22
C PRO A 407 46.13 10.28 -7.69
N ILE A 408 46.43 11.42 -7.03
CA ILE A 408 46.30 11.55 -5.57
C ILE A 408 44.82 11.41 -5.16
N ASN A 409 43.89 12.08 -5.84
CA ASN A 409 42.45 11.93 -5.59
C ASN A 409 41.98 10.47 -5.76
N ILE A 410 42.44 9.77 -6.81
CA ILE A 410 42.13 8.36 -7.02
C ILE A 410 42.66 7.51 -5.85
N LEU A 411 43.94 7.67 -5.48
CA LEU A 411 44.56 6.88 -4.41
C LEU A 411 43.90 7.13 -3.05
N VAL A 412 43.61 8.39 -2.71
CA VAL A 412 42.90 8.77 -1.47
C VAL A 412 41.53 8.10 -1.40
N TRP A 413 40.74 8.10 -2.49
CA TRP A 413 39.41 7.49 -2.49
C TRP A 413 39.40 5.97 -2.67
N LEU A 414 40.50 5.34 -3.09
CA LEU A 414 40.68 3.90 -2.93
C LEU A 414 40.96 3.53 -1.46
N VAL A 415 41.80 4.29 -0.77
CA VAL A 415 42.16 4.01 0.64
C VAL A 415 41.01 4.30 1.61
N LEU A 416 40.34 5.45 1.47
CA LEU A 416 39.28 5.86 2.41
C LEU A 416 38.04 4.94 2.38
N THR A 417 37.81 4.19 1.31
CA THR A 417 36.68 3.26 1.15
C THR A 417 37.01 1.80 1.48
N VAL A 418 38.23 1.48 1.93
CA VAL A 418 38.65 0.11 2.32
C VAL A 418 37.76 -0.49 3.43
N HIS A 419 37.06 0.33 4.22
CA HIS A 419 36.09 -0.15 5.20
C HIS A 419 34.90 -0.91 4.58
N ILE A 420 34.52 -0.63 3.32
CA ILE A 420 33.38 -1.26 2.64
C ILE A 420 33.51 -2.80 2.56
N PRO A 421 34.59 -3.38 1.97
CA PRO A 421 34.76 -4.83 1.92
C PRO A 421 34.98 -5.48 3.30
N ILE A 422 35.27 -4.72 4.36
CA ILE A 422 35.36 -5.25 5.73
C ILE A 422 33.96 -5.45 6.32
N VAL A 423 33.07 -4.47 6.11
CA VAL A 423 31.75 -4.40 6.76
C VAL A 423 30.66 -5.21 6.03
N TYR A 424 30.71 -5.30 4.69
CA TYR A 424 29.69 -6.01 3.92
C TYR A 424 29.85 -7.53 4.01
N SER A 425 28.73 -8.23 4.18
CA SER A 425 28.65 -9.70 4.22
C SER A 425 27.37 -10.21 3.55
N ILE A 426 27.28 -11.52 3.33
CA ILE A 426 26.10 -12.19 2.77
C ILE A 426 25.39 -12.96 3.89
N ARG A 427 24.07 -12.83 3.97
CA ARG A 427 23.18 -13.76 4.69
C ARG A 427 21.91 -13.95 3.87
N SER A 428 21.45 -15.20 3.75
CA SER A 428 20.21 -15.55 3.02
C SER A 428 20.13 -14.93 1.61
N ASN A 429 21.21 -15.06 0.83
CA ASN A 429 21.39 -14.48 -0.51
C ASN A 429 21.28 -12.93 -0.61
N ILE A 430 21.34 -12.22 0.52
CA ILE A 430 21.34 -10.75 0.56
C ILE A 430 22.73 -10.26 0.96
N CYS A 431 23.35 -9.42 0.14
CA CYS A 431 24.60 -8.72 0.44
C CYS A 431 24.31 -7.40 1.17
N SER A 432 24.62 -7.29 2.47
CA SER A 432 24.34 -6.08 3.25
C SER A 432 25.18 -5.93 4.53
N ILE A 433 24.95 -4.84 5.26
CA ILE A 433 25.50 -4.60 6.60
C ILE A 433 24.54 -5.20 7.65
N PHE A 434 24.78 -6.44 8.06
CA PHE A 434 23.89 -7.13 9.01
C PHE A 434 24.17 -6.75 10.46
N SER A 435 23.12 -6.34 11.20
CA SER A 435 23.06 -6.25 12.67
C SER A 435 24.14 -5.42 13.38
N ASN A 436 24.91 -4.60 12.65
CA ASN A 436 26.02 -3.81 13.17
C ASN A 436 25.70 -2.31 13.13
N ILE A 437 25.07 -1.79 14.19
CA ILE A 437 24.69 -0.36 14.27
C ILE A 437 25.88 0.58 14.09
N SER A 438 27.03 0.28 14.71
CA SER A 438 28.23 1.13 14.62
C SER A 438 28.75 1.23 13.19
N ALA A 439 28.71 0.13 12.42
CA ALA A 439 29.15 0.11 11.04
C ALA A 439 28.13 0.76 10.09
N SER A 440 26.83 0.61 10.37
CA SER A 440 25.76 1.30 9.62
C SER A 440 25.79 2.81 9.86
N LEU A 441 25.91 3.26 11.12
CA LEU A 441 26.09 4.67 11.47
C LEU A 441 27.37 5.25 10.90
N TYR A 442 28.50 4.52 10.96
CA TYR A 442 29.75 4.93 10.33
C TYR A 442 29.56 5.16 8.81
N GLN A 443 28.89 4.23 8.11
CA GLN A 443 28.60 4.36 6.69
C GLN A 443 27.71 5.57 6.39
N SER A 444 26.68 5.83 7.20
CA SER A 444 25.81 7.00 7.05
C SER A 444 26.54 8.31 7.32
N VAL A 445 27.38 8.37 8.36
CA VAL A 445 28.23 9.53 8.68
C VAL A 445 29.26 9.76 7.57
N PHE A 446 29.86 8.70 7.01
CA PHE A 446 30.79 8.79 5.89
C PHE A 446 30.11 9.36 4.63
N ILE A 447 28.93 8.85 4.28
CA ILE A 447 28.13 9.36 3.15
C ILE A 447 27.72 10.84 3.39
N ALA A 448 27.25 11.17 4.59
CA ALA A 448 26.84 12.53 4.92
C ALA A 448 28.03 13.52 4.91
N THR A 449 29.18 13.16 5.49
CA THR A 449 30.34 14.05 5.61
C THR A 449 31.15 14.15 4.32
N ALA A 450 31.70 13.03 3.85
CA ALA A 450 32.55 12.97 2.66
C ALA A 450 31.75 13.08 1.35
N GLY A 451 30.46 12.72 1.36
CA GLY A 451 29.58 12.75 0.20
C GLY A 451 28.69 13.99 0.07
N PHE A 452 28.41 14.74 1.14
CA PHE A 452 27.52 15.92 1.09
C PHE A 452 28.09 17.15 1.81
N ILE A 453 28.24 17.11 3.14
CA ILE A 453 28.55 18.28 3.97
C ILE A 453 29.87 18.93 3.55
N ILE A 454 30.97 18.16 3.48
CA ILE A 454 32.31 18.71 3.16
C ILE A 454 32.38 19.16 1.69
N PRO A 455 31.95 18.36 0.68
CA PRO A 455 31.91 18.83 -0.70
C PRO A 455 31.09 20.11 -0.89
N VAL A 456 29.86 20.17 -0.37
CA VAL A 456 28.96 21.31 -0.57
C VAL A 456 29.46 22.55 0.18
N SER A 457 30.02 22.41 1.38
CA SER A 457 30.60 23.55 2.11
C SER A 457 31.81 24.12 1.35
N VAL A 458 32.76 23.27 0.94
CA VAL A 458 33.95 23.72 0.20
C VAL A 458 33.56 24.36 -1.13
N MET A 459 32.64 23.75 -1.88
CA MET A 459 32.15 24.31 -3.15
C MET A 459 31.45 25.66 -2.95
N THR A 460 30.60 25.79 -1.91
CA THR A 460 29.89 27.03 -1.60
C THR A 460 30.86 28.14 -1.19
N THR A 461 31.84 27.84 -0.33
CA THR A 461 32.91 28.79 0.04
C THR A 461 33.72 29.22 -1.19
N CYS A 462 34.16 28.28 -2.03
CA CYS A 462 34.84 28.60 -3.29
C CYS A 462 33.96 29.49 -4.20
N ALA A 463 32.67 29.18 -4.33
CA ALA A 463 31.74 29.92 -5.19
C ALA A 463 31.54 31.38 -4.72
N LEU A 464 31.40 31.60 -3.40
CA LEU A 464 31.35 32.94 -2.80
C LEU A 464 32.67 33.71 -3.02
N LEU A 465 33.82 33.05 -2.81
CA LEU A 465 35.14 33.66 -3.03
C LEU A 465 35.41 33.99 -4.51
N ILE A 466 34.96 33.15 -5.46
CA ILE A 466 35.04 33.47 -6.89
C ILE A 466 34.18 34.71 -7.20
N ARG A 467 32.95 34.81 -6.68
CA ARG A 467 32.10 36.00 -6.87
C ARG A 467 32.77 37.27 -6.34
N ARG A 468 33.36 37.22 -5.14
CA ARG A 468 34.14 38.33 -4.55
C ARG A 468 35.33 38.72 -5.44
N ASN A 469 36.14 37.75 -5.87
CA ASN A 469 37.31 37.98 -6.72
C ASN A 469 36.95 38.57 -8.08
N LEU A 470 35.87 38.09 -8.71
CA LEU A 470 35.39 38.61 -9.98
C LEU A 470 34.78 40.02 -9.85
N ALA A 471 34.10 40.33 -8.74
CA ALA A 471 33.62 41.68 -8.46
C ALA A 471 34.80 42.67 -8.35
N ILE A 472 35.83 42.33 -7.57
CA ILE A 472 37.06 43.15 -7.45
C ILE A 472 37.76 43.31 -8.82
N LYS A 473 37.86 42.24 -9.62
CA LYS A 473 38.41 42.31 -10.98
C LYS A 473 37.57 43.19 -11.91
N ARG A 474 36.24 43.22 -11.78
CA ARG A 474 35.35 44.11 -12.55
C ARG A 474 35.54 45.58 -12.16
N GLN A 475 35.58 45.88 -10.86
CA GLN A 475 35.78 47.24 -10.35
C GLN A 475 37.13 47.84 -10.81
N ARG A 476 38.23 47.08 -10.68
CA ARG A 476 39.55 47.50 -11.19
C ARG A 476 39.60 47.69 -12.70
N ARG A 477 38.81 46.92 -13.46
CA ARG A 477 38.72 47.06 -14.93
C ARG A 477 37.97 48.33 -15.35
N GLN A 478 36.97 48.77 -14.58
CA GLN A 478 36.25 50.02 -14.87
C GLN A 478 37.16 51.26 -14.72
N GLN A 479 38.08 51.25 -13.75
CA GLN A 479 39.01 52.37 -13.51
C GLN A 479 40.09 52.55 -14.60
N ASN A 480 40.50 51.48 -15.29
CA ASN A 480 41.60 51.52 -16.29
C ASN A 480 41.11 51.60 -17.75
N THR A 481 39.99 52.29 -18.01
CA THR A 481 39.33 52.26 -19.33
C THR A 481 39.94 53.25 -20.32
N SER A 482 40.88 52.80 -21.17
CA SER A 482 41.31 53.56 -22.36
C SER A 482 41.60 52.73 -23.62
N GLN A 483 41.87 51.43 -23.52
CA GLN A 483 42.09 50.56 -24.69
C GLN A 483 41.50 49.14 -24.51
N GLY A 484 40.85 48.59 -25.55
CA GLY A 484 40.50 47.17 -25.64
C GLY A 484 39.13 46.73 -25.09
N VAL A 485 38.11 47.59 -25.08
CA VAL A 485 36.77 47.34 -24.50
C VAL A 485 36.11 46.03 -24.97
N GLU A 486 36.23 45.67 -26.24
CA GLU A 486 35.54 44.50 -26.81
C GLU A 486 36.15 43.17 -26.35
N LEU A 487 37.48 43.03 -26.44
CA LEU A 487 38.21 41.84 -25.95
C LEU A 487 37.98 41.63 -24.44
N GLN A 488 37.91 42.71 -23.67
CA GLN A 488 37.58 42.65 -22.24
C GLN A 488 36.13 42.20 -21.97
N LYS A 489 35.16 42.67 -22.76
CA LYS A 489 33.76 42.20 -22.69
C LYS A 489 33.66 40.69 -23.01
N LEU A 490 34.39 40.21 -24.02
CA LEU A 490 34.45 38.79 -24.40
C LEU A 490 35.04 37.92 -23.29
N GLN A 491 36.13 38.36 -22.63
CA GLN A 491 36.70 37.66 -21.49
C GLN A 491 35.74 37.60 -20.29
N SER A 492 35.09 38.73 -19.95
CA SER A 492 34.12 38.79 -18.83
C SER A 492 32.92 37.87 -19.04
N ARG A 493 32.41 37.75 -20.28
CA ARG A 493 31.35 36.81 -20.64
C ARG A 493 31.80 35.35 -20.46
N ARG A 494 33.03 35.01 -20.85
CA ARG A 494 33.61 33.67 -20.69
C ARG A 494 33.74 33.28 -19.21
N ASP A 495 34.28 34.16 -18.37
CA ASP A 495 34.41 33.94 -16.93
C ASP A 495 33.03 33.71 -16.27
N GLN A 496 32.01 34.47 -16.68
CA GLN A 496 30.64 34.35 -16.17
C GLN A 496 29.95 33.05 -16.62
N GLN A 497 30.15 32.60 -17.86
CA GLN A 497 29.60 31.32 -18.35
C GLN A 497 30.16 30.12 -17.58
N VAL A 498 31.48 30.10 -17.33
CA VAL A 498 32.12 29.05 -16.52
C VAL A 498 31.60 29.05 -15.08
N LEU A 499 31.37 30.23 -14.50
CA LEU A 499 30.79 30.36 -13.16
C LEU A 499 29.34 29.83 -13.10
N ILE A 500 28.49 30.19 -14.07
CA ILE A 500 27.10 29.71 -14.14
C ILE A 500 27.06 28.17 -14.25
N MET A 501 27.91 27.59 -15.10
CA MET A 501 28.06 26.13 -15.23
C MET A 501 28.38 25.44 -13.90
N LEU A 502 29.32 26.00 -13.11
CA LEU A 502 29.67 25.45 -11.80
C LEU A 502 28.54 25.58 -10.77
N PHE A 503 27.81 26.70 -10.77
CA PHE A 503 26.67 26.90 -9.87
C PHE A 503 25.52 25.91 -10.16
N VAL A 504 25.18 25.71 -11.44
CA VAL A 504 24.16 24.73 -11.87
C VAL A 504 24.55 23.32 -11.42
N GLN A 505 25.83 22.95 -11.56
CA GLN A 505 26.34 21.65 -11.12
C GLN A 505 26.33 21.48 -9.60
N MET A 506 26.73 22.50 -8.85
CA MET A 506 26.68 22.49 -7.38
C MET A 506 25.25 22.31 -6.86
N PHE A 507 24.28 23.02 -7.45
CA PHE A 507 22.88 22.90 -7.08
C PHE A 507 22.33 21.50 -7.39
N PHE A 508 22.54 21.00 -8.61
CA PHE A 508 22.04 19.70 -9.04
C PHE A 508 22.70 18.52 -8.28
N TYR A 509 23.98 18.65 -7.95
CA TYR A 509 24.68 17.74 -7.05
C TYR A 509 24.05 17.73 -5.65
N GLY A 510 23.84 18.91 -5.05
CA GLY A 510 23.20 19.04 -3.74
C GLY A 510 21.81 18.40 -3.72
N SER A 511 20.96 18.70 -4.70
CA SER A 511 19.60 18.15 -4.76
C SER A 511 19.57 16.62 -4.95
N THR A 512 20.56 16.03 -5.61
CA THR A 512 20.60 14.58 -5.88
C THR A 512 21.20 13.76 -4.74
N ILE A 513 22.09 14.34 -3.92
CA ILE A 513 22.73 13.62 -2.79
C ILE A 513 21.93 13.68 -1.48
N ILE A 514 21.13 14.74 -1.26
CA ILE A 514 20.35 14.92 -0.02
C ILE A 514 19.42 13.72 0.29
N PRO A 515 18.63 13.18 -0.66
CA PRO A 515 17.75 12.04 -0.40
C PRO A 515 18.53 10.79 0.05
N LEU A 516 19.68 10.51 -0.58
CA LEU A 516 20.53 9.36 -0.24
C LEU A 516 21.11 9.50 1.17
N SER A 517 21.60 10.69 1.52
CA SER A 517 22.13 10.96 2.86
C SER A 517 21.05 10.83 3.94
N ALA A 518 19.84 11.35 3.69
CA ALA A 518 18.72 11.26 4.62
C ALA A 518 18.24 9.82 4.82
N MET A 519 18.02 9.06 3.74
CA MET A 519 17.59 7.66 3.80
C MET A 519 18.66 6.75 4.44
N SER A 520 19.94 6.99 4.18
CA SER A 520 21.02 6.24 4.84
C SER A 520 20.99 6.44 6.36
N PHE A 521 20.96 7.70 6.82
CA PHE A 521 20.95 8.03 8.25
C PHE A 521 19.69 7.51 8.96
N TYR A 522 18.53 7.65 8.33
CA TYR A 522 17.28 7.07 8.80
C TYR A 522 17.34 5.54 8.94
N SER A 523 17.92 4.84 7.95
CA SER A 523 18.09 3.38 7.98
C SER A 523 18.98 2.94 9.17
N ALA A 524 20.10 3.64 9.39
CA ALA A 524 21.02 3.35 10.49
C ALA A 524 20.40 3.58 11.88
N LEU A 525 19.69 4.70 12.08
CA LEU A 525 19.00 5.00 13.35
C LEU A 525 17.88 4.00 13.67
N THR A 526 17.26 3.41 12.66
CA THR A 526 16.08 2.54 12.82
C THR A 526 16.42 1.05 12.75
N ILE A 527 17.70 0.66 12.81
CA ILE A 527 18.17 -0.72 12.58
C ILE A 527 17.67 -1.75 13.60
N TYR A 528 17.48 -1.36 14.87
CA TYR A 528 16.96 -2.23 15.95
C TYR A 528 15.48 -1.98 16.27
N ILE A 529 14.83 -1.03 15.59
CA ILE A 529 13.39 -0.82 15.75
C ILE A 529 12.69 -1.98 15.04
N THR A 530 11.83 -2.70 15.75
CA THR A 530 10.95 -3.71 15.16
C THR A 530 10.00 -3.03 14.16
N LYS A 531 10.19 -3.32 12.87
CA LYS A 531 9.41 -2.74 11.78
C LYS A 531 8.43 -3.78 11.22
N ASN A 532 7.16 -3.39 11.11
CA ASN A 532 6.16 -4.18 10.39
C ASN A 532 6.58 -4.35 8.93
N LEU A 533 6.18 -5.46 8.29
CA LEU A 533 6.59 -5.81 6.92
C LEU A 533 6.34 -4.67 5.91
N ASP A 534 5.16 -4.03 5.96
CA ASP A 534 4.83 -2.91 5.07
C ASP A 534 5.74 -1.69 5.26
N ARG A 535 6.22 -1.46 6.48
CA ARG A 535 7.18 -0.39 6.78
C ARG A 535 8.53 -0.71 6.16
N ILE A 536 9.00 -1.95 6.27
CA ILE A 536 10.25 -2.41 5.62
C ILE A 536 10.17 -2.25 4.10
N ILE A 537 9.04 -2.60 3.48
CA ILE A 537 8.84 -2.50 2.03
C ILE A 537 8.86 -1.03 1.57
N ARG A 538 8.11 -0.14 2.23
CA ARG A 538 8.14 1.31 1.93
C ARG A 538 9.53 1.93 2.10
N GLU A 539 10.25 1.58 3.17
CA GLU A 539 11.59 2.10 3.43
C GLU A 539 12.62 1.64 2.39
N ARG A 540 12.53 0.38 1.94
CA ARG A 540 13.35 -0.15 0.84
C ARG A 540 13.06 0.59 -0.48
N PHE A 541 11.78 0.80 -0.80
CA PHE A 541 11.40 1.54 -2.00
C PHE A 541 11.87 3.00 -1.97
N LEU A 542 11.75 3.70 -0.83
CA LEU A 542 12.28 5.06 -0.66
C LEU A 542 13.82 5.11 -0.76
N SER A 543 14.52 4.09 -0.23
CA SER A 543 15.98 3.97 -0.38
C SER A 543 16.39 3.75 -1.83
N PHE A 544 15.65 2.91 -2.55
CA PHE A 544 15.83 2.69 -4.00
C PHE A 544 15.60 3.97 -4.81
N LEU A 545 14.52 4.72 -4.54
CA LEU A 545 14.28 6.02 -5.18
C LEU A 545 15.39 7.03 -4.88
N ALA A 546 15.91 7.08 -3.65
CA ALA A 546 17.02 7.94 -3.29
C ALA A 546 18.33 7.56 -4.01
N GLU A 547 18.58 6.26 -4.22
CA GLU A 547 19.72 5.77 -5.02
C GLU A 547 19.55 6.12 -6.51
N MET A 548 18.36 5.92 -7.09
CA MET A 548 18.02 6.35 -8.44
C MET A 548 18.25 7.86 -8.63
N ILE A 549 17.74 8.70 -7.72
CA ILE A 549 17.94 10.15 -7.77
C ILE A 549 19.44 10.51 -7.71
N ASN A 550 20.24 9.83 -6.91
CA ASN A 550 21.69 10.05 -6.86
C ASN A 550 22.40 9.70 -8.19
N PHE A 551 21.93 8.69 -8.95
CA PHE A 551 22.49 8.38 -10.28
C PHE A 551 22.21 9.45 -11.35
N LEU A 552 21.21 10.33 -11.17
CA LEU A 552 20.96 11.42 -12.11
C LEU A 552 22.17 12.34 -12.29
N PHE A 553 22.99 12.54 -11.24
CA PHE A 553 24.14 13.42 -11.32
C PHE A 553 25.20 12.99 -12.35
N PRO A 554 25.76 11.76 -12.32
CA PRO A 554 26.67 11.30 -13.37
C PRO A 554 25.98 11.16 -14.75
N VAL A 555 24.71 10.73 -14.80
CA VAL A 555 23.92 10.58 -16.05
C VAL A 555 23.74 11.93 -16.77
N CYS A 556 23.29 12.96 -16.05
CA CYS A 556 22.99 14.26 -16.64
C CYS A 556 24.24 15.13 -16.93
N SER A 557 25.45 14.69 -16.57
CA SER A 557 26.69 15.48 -16.63
C SER A 557 26.89 16.23 -17.96
N PHE A 558 26.81 15.54 -19.11
CA PHE A 558 26.90 16.12 -20.46
C PHE A 558 25.84 17.19 -20.73
N TYR A 559 24.60 16.91 -20.34
CA TYR A 559 23.45 17.78 -20.56
C TYR A 559 23.57 19.06 -19.72
N LEU A 560 24.07 18.95 -18.49
CA LEU A 560 24.39 20.11 -17.64
C LEU A 560 25.48 20.99 -18.24
N TYR A 561 26.58 20.42 -18.76
CA TYR A 561 27.60 21.20 -19.48
C TYR A 561 27.01 21.89 -20.73
N THR A 562 26.18 21.17 -21.48
CA THR A 562 25.57 21.64 -22.74
C THR A 562 24.54 22.75 -22.52
N ILE A 563 23.70 22.67 -21.50
CA ILE A 563 22.69 23.71 -21.18
C ILE A 563 23.34 24.97 -20.60
N SER A 564 24.36 24.80 -19.75
CA SER A 564 24.98 25.94 -19.05
C SER A 564 26.09 26.67 -19.83
N SER A 565 26.81 25.99 -20.74
CA SER A 565 27.97 26.56 -21.44
C SER A 565 27.73 26.75 -22.94
N GLN A 566 27.69 28.01 -23.39
CA GLN A 566 27.58 28.34 -24.82
C GLN A 566 28.81 27.88 -25.62
N ILE A 567 30.01 27.96 -25.02
CA ILE A 567 31.25 27.49 -25.66
C ILE A 567 31.19 25.98 -25.91
N PHE A 568 30.65 25.22 -24.94
CA PHE A 568 30.44 23.77 -25.08
C PHE A 568 29.48 23.47 -26.23
N ARG A 569 28.36 24.21 -26.36
CA ARG A 569 27.44 24.08 -27.50
C ARG A 569 28.06 24.41 -28.85
N THR A 570 28.86 25.47 -28.95
CA THR A 570 29.54 25.83 -30.21
C THR A 570 30.52 24.74 -30.63
N GLU A 571 31.35 24.26 -29.70
CA GLU A 571 32.30 23.17 -29.99
C GLU A 571 31.61 21.86 -30.34
N LEU A 572 30.50 21.52 -29.67
CA LEU A 572 29.68 20.36 -29.99
C LEU A 572 29.11 20.45 -31.41
N LYS A 573 28.55 21.61 -31.79
CA LYS A 573 28.06 21.84 -33.17
C LYS A 573 29.18 21.70 -34.19
N LEU A 574 30.36 22.25 -33.93
CA LEU A 574 31.53 22.14 -34.82
C LEU A 574 32.00 20.68 -34.94
N MET A 575 32.01 19.91 -33.86
CA MET A 575 32.34 18.49 -33.87
C MET A 575 31.38 17.68 -34.79
N PHE A 576 30.07 17.89 -34.66
CA PHE A 576 29.09 17.25 -35.54
C PHE A 576 29.22 17.69 -37.01
N HIS A 577 29.46 18.98 -37.28
CA HIS A 577 29.71 19.45 -38.65
C HIS A 577 30.97 18.84 -39.26
N SER A 578 32.07 18.69 -38.50
CA SER A 578 33.28 18.02 -39.01
C SER A 578 33.07 16.53 -39.30
N LEU A 579 32.30 15.82 -38.46
CA LEU A 579 31.98 14.41 -38.68
C LEU A 579 31.11 14.21 -39.92
N LEU A 580 30.05 15.02 -40.06
CA LEU A 580 29.18 15.02 -41.25
C LEU A 580 29.96 15.39 -42.52
N ARG A 581 30.93 16.32 -42.43
CA ARG A 581 31.77 16.69 -43.59
C ARG A 581 32.75 15.59 -43.99
N CYS A 582 33.57 15.02 -43.08
CA CYS A 582 34.45 13.90 -43.47
C CYS A 582 33.62 12.69 -43.98
N GLN A 583 32.38 12.46 -43.49
CA GLN A 583 31.47 11.45 -44.03
C GLN A 583 30.99 11.76 -45.46
N TRP A 584 30.55 12.99 -45.72
CA TRP A 584 30.12 13.43 -47.06
C TRP A 584 31.28 13.34 -48.07
N GLU A 585 32.48 13.75 -47.65
CA GLU A 585 33.70 13.71 -48.46
C GLU A 585 34.13 12.27 -48.78
N ASN A 586 34.10 11.35 -47.79
CA ASN A 586 34.31 9.91 -48.00
C ASN A 586 33.24 9.25 -48.88
N THR A 587 32.00 9.74 -48.83
CA THR A 587 30.93 9.20 -49.68
C THR A 587 31.14 9.62 -51.14
N ASN A 588 31.53 10.87 -51.37
CA ASN A 588 31.80 11.38 -52.70
C ASN A 588 33.07 10.79 -53.33
N THR A 589 34.13 10.53 -52.57
CA THR A 589 35.35 9.88 -53.10
C THR A 589 35.13 8.42 -53.52
N ARG A 590 34.07 7.76 -53.03
CA ARG A 590 33.66 6.42 -53.49
C ARG A 590 32.82 6.41 -54.77
N ILE A 591 32.39 7.57 -55.27
CA ILE A 591 31.50 7.71 -56.44
C ILE A 591 32.27 8.24 -57.68
N ALA A 592 33.51 8.72 -57.50
CA ALA A 592 34.36 9.13 -58.62
C ALA A 592 34.88 7.90 -59.43
N PRO A 593 34.57 7.77 -60.72
CA PRO A 593 35.18 6.74 -61.56
C PRO A 593 36.66 7.07 -61.81
N SER A 594 37.49 6.03 -61.96
CA SER A 594 38.93 6.18 -62.22
C SER A 594 39.19 6.69 -63.65
N GLY A 595 39.20 8.00 -63.83
CA GLY A 595 39.65 8.67 -65.05
C GLY A 595 41.14 8.95 -65.00
N ASN A 596 41.91 8.40 -65.95
CA ASN A 596 43.31 8.74 -66.15
C ASN A 596 43.46 10.21 -66.60
N GLU A 597 44.22 11.02 -65.85
CA GLU A 597 44.96 12.13 -66.45
C GLU A 597 46.42 12.12 -65.98
N LEU A 598 47.33 11.79 -66.90
CA LEU A 598 48.74 12.09 -66.74
C LEU A 598 48.93 13.60 -66.81
N ARG A 599 49.61 14.20 -65.82
CA ARG A 599 50.40 15.41 -66.11
C ARG A 599 51.68 15.49 -65.29
N ASN A 600 52.78 15.66 -66.02
CA ASN A 600 54.15 15.67 -65.51
C ASN A 600 54.37 16.68 -64.39
N ARG A 601 55.08 16.26 -63.33
CA ARG A 601 55.82 17.16 -62.44
C ARG A 601 57.21 17.41 -63.03
N THR A 602 57.43 18.59 -63.58
CA THR A 602 58.78 19.17 -63.68
C THR A 602 58.95 20.20 -62.56
N VAL A 603 60.05 20.06 -61.82
CA VAL A 603 60.47 20.98 -60.75
C VAL A 603 61.23 22.16 -61.37
N PRO A 604 61.16 23.35 -60.76
CA PRO A 604 62.40 24.10 -60.57
C PRO A 604 62.60 24.61 -59.14
N GLU A 605 63.88 24.66 -58.75
CA GLU A 605 64.43 25.17 -57.49
C GLU A 605 64.70 26.71 -57.54
N PRO A 606 65.11 27.38 -56.43
CA PRO A 606 64.84 28.81 -56.23
C PRO A 606 65.98 29.80 -56.56
N VAL A 607 65.61 30.94 -57.17
CA VAL A 607 66.38 32.20 -57.36
C VAL A 607 65.35 33.37 -57.50
N GLY A 608 65.56 34.63 -57.11
CA GLY A 608 66.61 35.28 -56.31
C GLY A 608 66.51 36.83 -56.35
N SER A 609 66.73 37.50 -55.20
CA SER A 609 67.12 38.92 -54.96
C SER A 609 66.63 40.11 -55.85
N ILE A 610 65.97 41.08 -55.19
CA ILE A 610 66.20 42.56 -55.21
C ILE A 610 65.94 43.33 -56.55
N THR A 611 65.05 44.33 -56.59
CA THR A 611 65.41 45.78 -56.48
C THR A 611 64.20 46.71 -56.21
N LEU A 612 64.47 47.96 -55.78
CA LEU A 612 63.49 48.97 -55.37
C LEU A 612 62.81 49.74 -56.52
N GLY A 613 61.61 50.27 -56.26
CA GLY A 613 61.00 51.38 -57.02
C GLY A 613 59.89 52.07 -56.20
N ALA A 614 60.00 53.39 -55.98
CA ALA A 614 59.12 54.12 -55.07
C ALA A 614 58.07 55.01 -55.79
N ARG A 615 56.80 54.94 -55.37
CA ARG A 615 55.87 56.09 -55.43
C ARG A 615 54.70 55.93 -54.43
N ALA A 616 54.06 57.03 -54.07
CA ALA A 616 53.21 57.14 -52.88
C ALA A 616 51.70 57.18 -53.16
N LYS A 617 50.93 56.97 -52.06
CA LYS A 617 49.66 57.65 -51.72
C LYS A 617 48.32 57.04 -52.20
N LYS A 618 47.77 56.09 -51.43
CA LYS A 618 46.43 56.16 -50.76
C LYS A 618 46.18 54.92 -49.87
N PRO A 619 45.26 54.98 -48.88
CA PRO A 619 45.01 53.88 -47.94
C PRO A 619 43.88 52.96 -48.42
N ASP A 620 44.18 51.69 -48.71
CA ASP A 620 43.19 50.71 -49.19
C ASP A 620 42.86 49.60 -48.17
N MET A 621 41.59 49.17 -48.21
CA MET A 621 40.90 48.23 -47.30
C MET A 621 41.45 46.78 -47.24
N LYS A 622 42.59 46.48 -47.84
CA LYS A 622 43.08 45.10 -48.08
C LYS A 622 43.68 44.37 -46.86
N LYS A 623 43.66 44.97 -45.66
CA LYS A 623 44.21 44.37 -44.43
C LYS A 623 43.21 43.52 -43.63
N VAL A 624 41.93 43.51 -44.03
CA VAL A 624 40.91 42.61 -43.46
C VAL A 624 40.84 41.31 -44.27
N GLU A 625 40.79 41.40 -45.60
CA GLU A 625 40.72 40.25 -46.50
C GLU A 625 41.88 39.26 -46.29
N SER A 626 43.13 39.75 -46.17
CA SER A 626 44.28 38.89 -45.93
C SER A 626 44.26 38.18 -44.56
N ILE A 627 43.57 38.72 -43.56
CA ILE A 627 43.39 38.03 -42.27
C ILE A 627 42.30 36.96 -42.39
N THR A 628 41.21 37.20 -43.12
CA THR A 628 40.23 36.15 -43.46
C THR A 628 40.86 35.03 -44.30
N ASP A 629 41.67 35.32 -45.32
CA ASP A 629 42.38 34.30 -46.11
C ASP A 629 43.38 33.49 -45.26
N ILE A 630 44.18 34.15 -44.42
CA ILE A 630 45.11 33.44 -43.52
C ILE A 630 44.35 32.61 -42.48
N THR A 631 43.13 33.03 -42.10
CA THR A 631 42.27 32.27 -41.18
C THR A 631 41.61 31.10 -41.91
N GLN A 632 41.09 31.28 -43.13
CA GLN A 632 40.57 30.20 -43.99
C GLN A 632 41.65 29.19 -44.37
N GLN A 633 42.86 29.61 -44.74
CA GLN A 633 43.98 28.69 -44.99
C GLN A 633 44.44 27.96 -43.72
N ARG A 634 44.44 28.61 -42.54
CA ARG A 634 44.71 27.92 -41.26
C ARG A 634 43.60 26.96 -40.87
N GLN A 635 42.35 27.29 -41.21
CA GLN A 635 41.17 26.47 -40.96
C GLN A 635 41.17 25.26 -41.89
N GLN A 636 41.35 25.44 -43.21
CA GLN A 636 41.57 24.37 -44.19
C GLN A 636 42.78 23.50 -43.85
N ARG A 637 43.93 24.06 -43.42
CA ARG A 637 45.09 23.25 -42.98
C ARG A 637 44.83 22.49 -41.67
N GLN A 638 43.96 22.99 -40.78
CA GLN A 638 43.53 22.21 -39.61
C GLN A 638 42.51 21.14 -39.99
N GLU A 639 41.58 21.44 -40.91
CA GLU A 639 40.59 20.50 -41.44
C GLU A 639 41.25 19.33 -42.18
N HIS A 640 42.25 19.60 -43.05
CA HIS A 640 43.05 18.57 -43.72
C HIS A 640 43.93 17.73 -42.76
N LEU A 641 44.33 18.26 -41.60
CA LEU A 641 45.01 17.45 -40.58
C LEU A 641 44.03 16.59 -39.80
N VAL A 642 42.78 17.03 -39.59
CA VAL A 642 41.80 16.30 -38.77
C VAL A 642 41.34 15.01 -39.46
N CYS A 643 40.87 15.03 -40.72
CA CYS A 643 40.50 13.77 -41.40
C CYS A 643 41.73 12.87 -41.73
N ARG A 644 42.98 13.30 -41.47
CA ARG A 644 44.21 12.50 -41.67
C ARG A 644 44.75 11.82 -40.41
N VAL A 645 44.29 12.23 -39.22
CA VAL A 645 44.65 11.59 -37.94
C VAL A 645 43.81 10.35 -37.66
N ASP A 646 42.70 10.15 -38.37
CA ASP A 646 41.85 8.95 -38.26
C ASP A 646 42.23 7.83 -39.28
N ILE A 647 43.41 7.92 -39.93
CA ILE A 647 43.90 6.97 -40.96
C ILE A 647 45.33 6.43 -40.63
N GLN A 648 45.87 6.72 -39.44
CA GLN A 648 47.09 6.09 -38.90
C GLN A 648 46.92 5.80 -37.40
#